data_AF-A0A1H6I2E6-F1
#
_entry.id   AF-A0A1H6I2E6-F1
#
_cell.length_a   1.000
_cell.length_b   1.000
_cell.length_c   1.000
_cell.angle_alpha   90.00
_cell.angle_beta   90.00
_cell.angle_gamma   90.00
#
_symmetry.space_group_name_H-M   'P 1'
#
loop_
_entity.id
_entity.type
_entity.pdbx_description
1 polymer ?
#
loop_
_entity_poly.entity_id
_entity_poly.type
_entity_poly.pdbx_seq_one_letter_code
_entity_poly.pdbx_strand_id
1 'polypeptide(L)'
;MKLFKRIFSATAAAAVLSSMITVMPAAEVAAATVVTVSPYDVYDINGGKFEGWGTSLCWWANRVGYSDTLAQKAADTFFSPDGLGLNIARFNIGGGDDPSHTHITRTDSNMPGYTKYNNGNVTYDWTADSNQRNVLQRCIKAAGDDMIVEMFSNSPPYYMTNSGCSSGAKDSAKNNLRDDKYTDFAEYLAEVTAHYENEWGIHVQSITPMNEPYTNYWGAYSNKQEGCHFDQGKSMDTIYQELSKSLKKRGLNDIIISANDESVIDTAISSWNNMSAATRALIGRIDTHTYGGSKRAELKETAIKAGRNLWMSEVDGGSTAGTNAGEMGAGLWLADRITLDLNELNSSAWILWQVIDNHISSVGMNGNKDKGMVNTQGGYWGLAVADHDNNNIILTKKYYSMGQFSRYIRPGMTMLKSSNNCVTAFDKENNKLVIVATNDGSSDKQIVFDLSGFDTVGTKAQPIRTSNSESWKSLNTIDLKGNALEVTLAKQSVTTYIIEGVKGGAALTDQIAISSSMLSGSDSWNSDSSTSYAKAFDGSTATYFDGVSNGWVQADLGELYDITALGYAPRGGYEYRMTDGRFLASQDGTNWSEIYVVKDKPSSGMHYVTALSGDTTARYIRYEVPAGAPKNEYNKDSAYCANIAEIALFGVPHGQSSTRPKYDKLEPVSGTGSGSWKDTASVTFEKAYDGNMNTYFDGLEGGYVQLDLGKVCNIGTIAYCPRSGYEARMIGGFFSVSTDGINWKKVYTIENKPTFKMNYTDEFENLSARYIRYEVPTGAPTSPLNNDDVYLCNVAEIAVYGLTSTVVKGDVNNDASVNVADLVMLQKFLLGAEKEITADNADMNHDYTVDVFDLVLLRKLLISQ
;
A
#
# COMPACT_ATOMS: atom_id res chain seq x y z
N MET A 1 42.45 13.21 48.96
CA MET A 1 42.51 14.62 48.48
C MET A 1 41.87 14.64 47.10
N LYS A 2 40.70 15.24 46.83
CA LYS A 2 40.12 16.57 47.15
C LYS A 2 40.91 17.76 46.61
N LEU A 3 40.29 18.48 45.68
CA LEU A 3 40.14 19.94 45.43
C LEU A 3 39.55 20.05 43.99
N PHE A 4 38.68 20.96 43.55
CA PHE A 4 37.75 21.98 44.09
C PHE A 4 36.76 22.29 42.92
N LYS A 5 35.63 23.02 43.00
CA LYS A 5 34.89 23.83 44.00
C LYS A 5 33.45 24.03 43.48
N ARG A 6 32.39 24.00 44.32
CA ARG A 6 31.25 24.94 44.23
C ARG A 6 30.39 24.94 45.51
N ILE A 7 29.75 26.07 45.78
CA ILE A 7 29.27 26.50 47.11
C ILE A 7 27.75 26.68 47.08
N PHE A 8 27.09 26.31 48.18
CA PHE A 8 25.72 26.70 48.51
C PHE A 8 25.70 27.95 49.40
N SER A 9 24.76 28.86 49.17
CA SER A 9 23.89 29.40 50.22
C SER A 9 22.73 30.20 49.62
N ALA A 10 21.62 30.29 50.35
CA ALA A 10 20.34 30.85 49.91
C ALA A 10 20.00 32.16 50.64
N THR A 11 19.07 32.94 50.09
CA THR A 11 18.31 34.00 50.77
C THR A 11 16.83 33.88 50.44
N ALA A 12 15.97 34.32 51.36
CA ALA A 12 14.55 33.97 51.39
C ALA A 12 13.60 35.14 51.11
N ALA A 13 12.43 34.78 50.59
CA ALA A 13 11.11 35.40 50.77
C ALA A 13 10.92 36.92 50.52
N ALA A 14 10.17 37.22 49.46
CA ALA A 14 9.12 38.25 49.49
C ALA A 14 7.94 37.77 48.62
N ALA A 15 6.77 37.60 49.21
CA ALA A 15 5.57 37.18 48.49
C ALA A 15 4.77 38.40 48.01
N VAL A 16 4.38 38.41 46.73
CA VAL A 16 3.34 39.29 46.20
C VAL A 16 2.37 38.40 45.44
N LEU A 17 1.18 38.18 46.01
CA LEU A 17 0.11 37.49 45.29
C LEU A 17 -0.43 38.42 44.20
N SER A 18 -0.05 38.15 42.96
CA SER A 18 -0.79 38.60 41.78
C SER A 18 -1.70 37.45 41.33
N SER A 19 -3.01 37.68 41.36
CA SER A 19 -4.01 36.74 40.87
C SER A 19 -4.01 36.72 39.34
N MET A 20 -3.05 36.02 38.74
CA MET A 20 -3.09 35.73 37.30
C MET A 20 -4.13 34.64 37.04
N ILE A 21 -5.23 35.04 36.39
CA ILE A 21 -6.10 34.11 35.68
C ILE A 21 -5.26 33.58 34.51
N THR A 22 -4.65 32.41 34.69
CA THR A 22 -4.09 31.65 33.58
C THR A 22 -5.25 31.15 32.73
N VAL A 23 -5.60 31.92 31.70
CA VAL A 23 -6.25 31.35 30.51
C VAL A 23 -5.26 30.32 29.98
N MET A 24 -5.52 29.05 30.28
CA MET A 24 -4.80 27.97 29.62
C MET A 24 -5.09 28.12 28.12
N PRO A 25 -4.09 28.27 27.24
CA PRO A 25 -4.35 28.16 25.82
C PRO A 25 -4.99 26.80 25.59
N ALA A 26 -6.07 26.77 24.81
CA ALA A 26 -6.61 25.51 24.33
C ALA A 26 -5.45 24.78 23.64
N ALA A 27 -5.24 23.49 23.98
CA ALA A 27 -4.27 22.69 23.27
C ALA A 27 -4.71 22.66 21.80
N GLU A 28 -3.88 23.14 20.89
CA GLU A 28 -4.09 22.90 19.46
C GLU A 28 -4.17 21.39 19.26
N VAL A 29 -5.36 20.92 18.91
CA VAL A 29 -5.55 19.54 18.48
C VAL A 29 -4.87 19.46 17.12
N ALA A 30 -3.67 18.86 17.09
CA ALA A 30 -2.97 18.61 15.85
C ALA A 30 -3.91 17.86 14.88
N ALA A 31 -4.05 18.38 13.66
CA ALA A 31 -4.89 17.77 12.65
C ALA A 31 -4.46 16.31 12.41
N ALA A 32 -5.44 15.43 12.20
CA ALA A 32 -5.17 14.00 12.00
C ALA A 32 -4.29 13.78 10.76
N THR A 33 -3.34 12.84 10.85
CA THR A 33 -2.50 12.47 9.70
C THR A 33 -3.34 11.69 8.70
N VAL A 34 -3.36 12.11 7.43
CA VAL A 34 -4.04 11.37 6.36
C VAL A 34 -3.07 10.36 5.73
N VAL A 35 -3.55 9.15 5.47
CA VAL A 35 -2.84 8.10 4.73
C VAL A 35 -3.70 7.68 3.56
N THR A 36 -3.32 8.08 2.35
CA THR A 36 -3.99 7.62 1.12
C THR A 36 -3.65 6.16 0.84
N VAL A 37 -4.65 5.36 0.47
CA VAL A 37 -4.49 3.99 0.01
C VAL A 37 -5.16 3.85 -1.36
N SER A 38 -4.40 3.36 -2.35
CA SER A 38 -4.82 3.17 -3.73
C SER A 38 -4.59 1.72 -4.17
N PRO A 39 -5.56 1.07 -4.84
CA PRO A 39 -5.35 -0.26 -5.43
C PRO A 39 -4.42 -0.24 -6.65
N TYR A 40 -4.01 0.95 -7.13
CA TYR A 40 -3.09 1.13 -8.24
C TYR A 40 -1.64 1.35 -7.78
N ASP A 41 -1.41 1.75 -6.51
CA ASP A 41 -0.09 1.96 -5.92
C ASP A 41 0.49 0.62 -5.42
N VAL A 42 0.71 -0.31 -6.34
CA VAL A 42 1.14 -1.68 -6.04
C VAL A 42 2.67 -1.75 -5.85
N TYR A 43 3.14 -2.65 -4.98
CA TYR A 43 4.58 -2.94 -4.81
C TYR A 43 5.25 -3.33 -6.15
N ASP A 44 6.46 -2.84 -6.40
CA ASP A 44 7.10 -2.99 -7.72
C ASP A 44 7.55 -4.43 -8.03
N ILE A 45 7.96 -5.19 -7.01
CA ILE A 45 8.41 -6.59 -7.15
C ILE A 45 7.19 -7.51 -7.27
N ASN A 46 7.27 -8.50 -8.16
CA ASN A 46 6.24 -9.53 -8.40
C ASN A 46 4.83 -8.96 -8.73
N GLY A 47 4.75 -7.73 -9.25
CA GLY A 47 3.45 -7.03 -9.41
C GLY A 47 2.69 -6.91 -8.08
N GLY A 48 3.42 -6.77 -6.98
CA GLY A 48 2.96 -6.76 -5.60
C GLY A 48 2.32 -8.06 -5.10
N LYS A 49 2.38 -9.16 -5.85
CA LYS A 49 1.88 -10.45 -5.36
C LYS A 49 2.76 -10.99 -4.25
N PHE A 50 2.15 -11.10 -3.07
CA PHE A 50 2.81 -11.59 -1.88
C PHE A 50 2.85 -13.13 -1.87
N GLU A 51 4.03 -13.69 -1.67
CA GLU A 51 4.29 -15.13 -1.61
C GLU A 51 4.24 -15.66 -0.17
N GLY A 52 4.47 -14.78 0.82
CA GLY A 52 4.08 -15.06 2.20
C GLY A 52 5.11 -14.75 3.28
N TRP A 53 4.93 -15.42 4.41
CA TRP A 53 5.67 -15.19 5.65
C TRP A 53 6.39 -16.46 6.07
N GLY A 54 7.63 -16.31 6.53
CA GLY A 54 8.43 -17.46 6.91
C GLY A 54 9.25 -17.36 8.18
N THR A 55 9.90 -18.47 8.48
CA THR A 55 11.04 -18.55 9.40
C THR A 55 12.09 -19.50 8.80
N SER A 56 13.35 -19.31 9.18
CA SER A 56 14.29 -20.43 9.10
C SER A 56 13.91 -21.50 10.13
N LEU A 57 14.15 -22.76 9.76
CA LEU A 57 14.11 -23.91 10.66
C LEU A 57 15.47 -24.09 11.38
N CYS A 58 16.52 -23.40 10.92
CA CYS A 58 17.68 -23.13 11.77
C CYS A 58 17.24 -22.51 13.10
N TRP A 59 17.78 -22.93 14.23
CA TRP A 59 18.06 -24.33 14.56
C TRP A 59 17.07 -24.87 15.60
N TRP A 60 16.08 -24.05 15.98
CA TRP A 60 15.02 -24.44 16.90
C TRP A 60 14.33 -25.74 16.49
N ALA A 61 14.18 -26.01 15.19
CA ALA A 61 13.57 -27.23 14.69
C ALA A 61 14.41 -28.47 15.02
N ASN A 62 15.75 -28.38 14.94
CA ASN A 62 16.66 -29.43 15.45
C ASN A 62 16.49 -29.62 16.97
N ARG A 63 16.34 -28.53 17.73
CA ARG A 63 16.23 -28.56 19.19
C ARG A 63 14.89 -29.07 19.72
N VAL A 64 13.78 -28.87 19.01
CA VAL A 64 12.43 -29.34 19.42
C VAL A 64 12.01 -30.64 18.74
N GLY A 65 12.56 -30.97 17.56
CA GLY A 65 12.10 -32.05 16.70
C GLY A 65 12.25 -33.48 17.23
N TYR A 66 13.00 -33.68 18.32
CA TYR A 66 13.08 -34.97 19.01
C TYR A 66 11.76 -35.38 19.69
N SER A 67 10.86 -34.42 19.94
CA SER A 67 9.57 -34.63 20.59
C SER A 67 8.45 -34.34 19.61
N ASP A 68 7.70 -35.38 19.22
CA ASP A 68 6.53 -35.24 18.34
C ASP A 68 5.51 -34.23 18.88
N THR A 69 5.31 -34.18 20.21
CA THR A 69 4.38 -33.23 20.82
C THR A 69 4.89 -31.79 20.75
N LEU A 70 6.19 -31.56 20.94
CA LEU A 70 6.76 -30.22 20.89
C LEU A 70 6.89 -29.73 19.44
N ALA A 71 7.26 -30.62 18.52
CA ALA A 71 7.28 -30.38 17.08
C ALA A 71 5.88 -30.04 16.55
N GLN A 72 4.84 -30.79 16.97
CA GLN A 72 3.45 -30.47 16.60
C GLN A 72 3.01 -29.13 17.17
N LYS A 73 3.21 -28.90 18.47
CA LYS A 73 2.87 -27.60 19.10
C LYS A 73 3.55 -26.42 18.40
N ALA A 74 4.80 -26.56 17.99
CA ALA A 74 5.50 -25.50 17.26
C ALA A 74 4.93 -25.31 15.84
N ALA A 75 4.66 -26.39 15.10
CA ALA A 75 4.00 -26.31 13.80
C ALA A 75 2.61 -25.67 13.90
N ASP A 76 1.79 -26.05 14.89
CA ASP A 76 0.47 -25.44 15.14
C ASP A 76 0.61 -23.95 15.48
N THR A 77 1.56 -23.60 16.36
CA THR A 77 1.80 -22.22 16.82
C THR A 77 2.26 -21.30 15.68
N PHE A 78 3.12 -21.77 14.78
CA PHE A 78 3.74 -20.90 13.78
C PHE A 78 3.15 -21.06 12.37
N PHE A 79 2.77 -22.27 11.94
CA PHE A 79 2.36 -22.53 10.55
C PHE A 79 0.86 -22.71 10.37
N SER A 80 0.10 -23.08 11.42
CA SER A 80 -1.37 -23.21 11.26
C SER A 80 -2.07 -21.85 11.14
N PRO A 81 -3.26 -21.78 10.51
CA PRO A 81 -4.11 -20.58 10.47
C PRO A 81 -4.53 -20.06 11.86
N ASP A 82 -4.60 -20.93 12.87
CA ASP A 82 -4.88 -20.55 14.25
C ASP A 82 -3.63 -19.95 14.96
N GLY A 83 -2.43 -20.18 14.41
CA GLY A 83 -1.14 -19.67 14.87
C GLY A 83 -0.72 -18.36 14.18
N LEU A 84 0.51 -18.30 13.64
CA LEU A 84 0.94 -17.19 12.77
C LEU A 84 0.55 -17.38 11.30
N GLY A 85 0.16 -18.60 10.89
CA GLY A 85 -0.09 -18.94 9.50
C GLY A 85 1.14 -18.82 8.59
N LEU A 86 2.37 -18.94 9.11
CA LEU A 86 3.57 -18.94 8.27
C LEU A 86 3.44 -20.03 7.20
N ASN A 87 3.87 -19.73 5.99
CA ASN A 87 3.80 -20.65 4.86
C ASN A 87 5.17 -20.84 4.17
N ILE A 88 6.23 -20.18 4.63
CA ILE A 88 7.59 -20.35 4.11
C ILE A 88 8.48 -20.97 5.20
N ALA A 89 9.13 -22.09 4.89
CA ALA A 89 10.14 -22.70 5.75
C ALA A 89 11.49 -22.79 5.03
N ARG A 90 12.50 -22.08 5.53
CA ARG A 90 13.90 -22.24 5.07
C ARG A 90 14.54 -23.39 5.85
N PHE A 91 14.82 -24.50 5.18
CA PHE A 91 15.42 -25.71 5.73
C PHE A 91 16.93 -25.70 5.53
N ASN A 92 17.72 -25.85 6.59
CA ASN A 92 19.19 -25.91 6.47
C ASN A 92 19.68 -27.34 6.25
N ILE A 93 20.25 -27.59 5.07
CA ILE A 93 21.11 -28.73 4.80
C ILE A 93 22.43 -28.50 5.54
N GLY A 94 22.49 -28.98 6.78
CA GLY A 94 23.68 -28.85 7.64
C GLY A 94 24.91 -29.46 6.99
N GLY A 95 26.08 -28.87 7.25
CA GLY A 95 27.36 -29.44 6.83
C GLY A 95 27.70 -30.66 7.67
N GLY A 96 27.51 -30.54 8.99
CA GLY A 96 28.04 -31.48 9.96
C GLY A 96 29.53 -31.20 10.20
N ASP A 97 29.87 -30.93 11.46
CA ASP A 97 31.25 -30.66 11.86
C ASP A 97 32.06 -31.96 12.07
N ASP A 98 33.38 -31.84 12.27
CA ASP A 98 34.23 -32.99 12.59
C ASP A 98 33.74 -33.68 13.89
N PRO A 99 33.49 -35.00 13.92
CA PRO A 99 33.04 -35.70 15.13
C PRO A 99 33.98 -35.63 16.34
N SER A 100 35.23 -35.19 16.17
CA SER A 100 36.18 -34.91 17.26
C SER A 100 36.05 -33.50 17.85
N HIS A 101 35.31 -32.60 17.19
CA HIS A 101 35.05 -31.25 17.67
C HIS A 101 33.86 -31.21 18.64
N THR A 102 33.97 -30.34 19.65
CA THR A 102 32.91 -30.10 20.65
C THR A 102 32.72 -28.60 20.93
N HIS A 103 33.19 -27.72 20.04
CA HIS A 103 33.23 -26.28 20.29
C HIS A 103 31.84 -25.61 20.19
N ILE A 104 30.96 -26.10 19.31
CA ILE A 104 29.58 -25.60 19.20
C ILE A 104 28.83 -25.95 20.50
N THR A 105 28.65 -24.96 21.37
CA THR A 105 28.00 -25.14 22.69
C THR A 105 26.57 -24.63 22.74
N ARG A 106 26.10 -23.90 21.72
CA ARG A 106 24.69 -23.51 21.61
C ARG A 106 23.86 -24.74 21.23
N THR A 107 22.90 -25.10 22.09
CA THR A 107 22.22 -26.41 22.17
C THR A 107 21.38 -26.81 20.95
N ASP A 108 20.94 -25.84 20.17
CA ASP A 108 20.16 -26.00 18.94
C ASP A 108 21.04 -26.11 17.68
N SER A 109 22.14 -25.37 17.66
CA SER A 109 22.97 -25.03 16.48
C SER A 109 23.90 -26.10 15.95
N ASN A 110 24.12 -27.19 16.69
CA ASN A 110 24.97 -28.28 16.21
C ASN A 110 24.19 -29.15 15.22
N MET A 111 24.25 -28.75 13.95
CA MET A 111 23.49 -29.35 12.86
C MET A 111 24.18 -30.60 12.31
N PRO A 112 23.50 -31.76 12.27
CA PRO A 112 24.05 -32.96 11.64
C PRO A 112 23.99 -32.86 10.11
N GLY A 113 25.07 -33.23 9.43
CA GLY A 113 25.11 -33.40 7.97
C GLY A 113 24.67 -34.80 7.52
N TYR A 114 24.27 -34.93 6.26
CA TYR A 114 23.76 -36.16 5.65
C TYR A 114 24.85 -37.15 5.22
N THR A 115 26.11 -36.89 5.52
CA THR A 115 27.25 -37.71 5.06
C THR A 115 28.20 -38.07 6.19
N LYS A 116 28.63 -39.32 6.20
CA LYS A 116 29.71 -39.83 7.05
C LYS A 116 30.99 -39.97 6.23
N TYR A 117 32.08 -39.41 6.73
CA TYR A 117 33.41 -39.51 6.15
C TYR A 117 34.29 -40.48 6.96
N ASN A 118 34.90 -41.45 6.29
CA ASN A 118 35.82 -42.41 6.90
C ASN A 118 36.97 -42.74 5.96
N ASN A 119 38.16 -42.20 6.26
CA ASN A 119 39.42 -42.46 5.56
C ASN A 119 39.32 -42.34 4.02
N GLY A 120 38.71 -41.25 3.54
CA GLY A 120 38.52 -40.98 2.10
C GLY A 120 37.20 -41.48 1.52
N ASN A 121 36.46 -42.34 2.23
CA ASN A 121 35.15 -42.82 1.79
C ASN A 121 34.04 -41.94 2.36
N VAL A 122 33.09 -41.55 1.51
CA VAL A 122 31.87 -40.81 1.89
C VAL A 122 30.68 -41.74 1.70
N THR A 123 29.80 -41.81 2.69
CA THR A 123 28.52 -42.52 2.60
C THR A 123 27.40 -41.66 3.16
N TYR A 124 26.23 -41.66 2.51
CA TYR A 124 25.06 -40.95 3.00
C TYR A 124 24.43 -41.64 4.22
N ASP A 125 23.94 -40.83 5.15
CA ASP A 125 23.16 -41.25 6.31
C ASP A 125 21.82 -40.50 6.32
N TRP A 126 20.81 -41.13 5.72
CA TRP A 126 19.44 -40.62 5.67
C TRP A 126 18.72 -40.63 7.03
N THR A 127 19.37 -41.13 8.10
CA THR A 127 18.86 -41.00 9.49
C THR A 127 19.34 -39.72 10.19
N ALA A 128 20.37 -39.05 9.67
CA ALA A 128 20.81 -37.73 10.15
C ALA A 128 19.68 -36.70 10.05
N ASP A 129 19.72 -35.65 10.88
CA ASP A 129 18.74 -34.53 10.94
C ASP A 129 17.25 -34.90 10.98
N SER A 130 16.91 -36.03 11.62
CA SER A 130 15.52 -36.46 11.82
C SER A 130 14.65 -35.39 12.53
N ASN A 131 15.26 -34.58 13.39
CA ASN A 131 14.57 -33.55 14.16
C ASN A 131 14.05 -32.41 13.28
N GLN A 132 14.89 -31.81 12.42
CA GLN A 132 14.45 -30.74 11.53
C GLN A 132 13.40 -31.25 10.53
N ARG A 133 13.53 -32.51 10.06
CA ARG A 133 12.50 -33.17 9.22
C ARG A 133 11.17 -33.36 9.92
N ASN A 134 11.15 -33.81 11.17
CA ASN A 134 9.91 -34.00 11.93
C ASN A 134 9.13 -32.68 12.04
N VAL A 135 9.84 -31.59 12.30
CA VAL A 135 9.24 -30.24 12.33
C VAL A 135 8.76 -29.81 10.94
N LEU A 136 9.61 -29.90 9.90
CA LEU A 136 9.23 -29.52 8.54
C LEU A 136 7.97 -30.26 8.06
N GLN A 137 7.89 -31.58 8.24
CA GLN A 137 6.73 -32.37 7.84
C GLN A 137 5.44 -31.98 8.58
N ARG A 138 5.55 -31.41 9.78
CA ARG A 138 4.40 -30.88 10.54
C ARG A 138 4.06 -29.46 10.11
N CYS A 139 5.06 -28.62 9.82
CA CYS A 139 4.88 -27.29 9.22
C CYS A 139 4.15 -27.39 7.88
N ILE A 140 4.55 -28.32 6.99
CA ILE A 140 3.86 -28.58 5.71
C ILE A 140 2.39 -28.92 5.94
N LYS A 141 2.08 -29.81 6.88
CA LYS A 141 0.70 -30.20 7.21
C LYS A 141 -0.12 -29.08 7.84
N ALA A 142 0.52 -28.16 8.56
CA ALA A 142 -0.13 -27.04 9.24
C ALA A 142 -0.41 -25.86 8.29
N ALA A 143 0.51 -25.58 7.35
CA ALA A 143 0.35 -24.54 6.33
C ALA A 143 -0.55 -24.99 5.15
N GLY A 144 -0.54 -26.29 4.81
CA GLY A 144 -1.33 -26.82 3.71
C GLY A 144 -0.75 -26.46 2.34
N ASP A 145 -1.65 -26.22 1.37
CA ASP A 145 -1.28 -26.01 -0.04
C ASP A 145 -0.49 -24.72 -0.29
N ASP A 146 -0.54 -23.74 0.62
CA ASP A 146 0.24 -22.49 0.59
C ASP A 146 1.74 -22.69 0.89
N MET A 147 2.15 -23.90 1.30
CA MET A 147 3.50 -24.16 1.83
C MET A 147 4.60 -24.07 0.76
N ILE A 148 5.62 -23.27 1.05
CA ILE A 148 6.83 -23.11 0.28
C ILE A 148 8.01 -23.60 1.13
N VAL A 149 8.78 -24.55 0.59
CA VAL A 149 10.05 -24.99 1.18
C VAL A 149 11.20 -24.42 0.37
N GLU A 150 12.08 -23.68 1.03
CA GLU A 150 13.41 -23.35 0.52
C GLU A 150 14.44 -24.21 1.26
N MET A 151 15.46 -24.68 0.55
CA MET A 151 16.66 -25.25 1.16
C MET A 151 17.81 -24.25 1.15
N PHE A 152 18.62 -24.25 2.20
CA PHE A 152 19.86 -23.48 2.23
C PHE A 152 20.96 -24.25 2.94
N SER A 153 22.18 -23.73 2.93
CA SER A 153 23.28 -24.32 3.70
C SER A 153 24.17 -23.25 4.33
N ASN A 154 24.35 -23.35 5.65
CA ASN A 154 25.31 -22.53 6.38
C ASN A 154 26.76 -22.90 6.07
N SER A 155 27.05 -24.16 5.72
CA SER A 155 28.41 -24.62 5.50
C SER A 155 28.51 -25.97 4.79
N PRO A 156 29.54 -26.21 3.96
CA PRO A 156 29.88 -27.54 3.47
C PRO A 156 30.21 -28.53 4.61
N PRO A 157 30.09 -29.84 4.37
CA PRO A 157 30.60 -30.86 5.29
C PRO A 157 32.07 -30.65 5.63
N TYR A 158 32.43 -30.81 6.91
CA TYR A 158 33.76 -30.41 7.44
C TYR A 158 34.96 -30.92 6.63
N TYR A 159 34.89 -32.15 6.11
CA TYR A 159 35.95 -32.80 5.32
C TYR A 159 36.12 -32.21 3.91
N MET A 160 35.18 -31.38 3.45
CA MET A 160 35.29 -30.57 2.22
C MET A 160 35.93 -29.20 2.48
N THR A 161 36.17 -28.82 3.75
CA THR A 161 36.65 -27.48 4.12
C THR A 161 38.18 -27.38 4.27
N ASN A 162 38.71 -26.16 4.18
CA ASN A 162 40.11 -25.82 4.37
C ASN A 162 40.54 -25.88 5.84
N SER A 163 39.62 -25.58 6.77
CA SER A 163 39.88 -25.66 8.21
C SER A 163 39.74 -27.08 8.77
N GLY A 164 38.99 -27.95 8.10
CA GLY A 164 38.48 -29.21 8.67
C GLY A 164 37.30 -29.00 9.62
N CYS A 165 36.59 -27.87 9.52
CA CYS A 165 35.52 -27.46 10.42
C CYS A 165 34.38 -26.77 9.67
N SER A 166 33.13 -27.09 10.01
CA SER A 166 31.94 -26.47 9.40
C SER A 166 31.62 -25.06 9.93
N SER A 167 32.26 -24.60 11.01
CA SER A 167 32.02 -23.24 11.55
C SER A 167 32.77 -22.10 10.84
N GLY A 168 33.73 -22.42 9.97
CA GLY A 168 34.41 -21.43 9.13
C GLY A 168 35.90 -21.67 8.95
N ALA A 169 36.59 -20.69 8.37
CA ALA A 169 38.01 -20.75 8.07
C ALA A 169 38.87 -20.27 9.25
N LYS A 170 40.17 -20.63 9.27
CA LYS A 170 41.10 -20.17 10.34
C LYS A 170 41.38 -18.66 10.27
N ASP A 171 41.36 -18.10 9.07
CA ASP A 171 41.18 -16.67 8.81
C ASP A 171 39.73 -16.51 8.34
N SER A 172 38.91 -15.84 9.14
CA SER A 172 37.46 -15.72 8.90
C SER A 172 37.08 -14.84 7.71
N ALA A 173 38.05 -14.22 7.04
CA ALA A 173 37.88 -13.46 5.80
C ALA A 173 38.44 -14.23 4.56
N LYS A 174 38.39 -15.57 4.59
CA LYS A 174 38.89 -16.45 3.51
C LYS A 174 37.93 -17.60 3.24
N ASN A 175 37.86 -18.02 1.98
CA ASN A 175 37.07 -19.17 1.54
C ASN A 175 37.34 -20.40 2.43
N ASN A 176 36.28 -20.97 3.01
CA ASN A 176 36.41 -22.20 3.78
C ASN A 176 36.18 -23.46 2.93
N LEU A 177 35.47 -23.39 1.81
CA LEU A 177 35.41 -24.52 0.86
C LEU A 177 36.77 -24.68 0.15
N ARG A 178 37.24 -25.93 0.00
CA ARG A 178 38.46 -26.23 -0.76
C ARG A 178 38.25 -26.06 -2.26
N ASP A 179 39.28 -25.61 -2.96
CA ASP A 179 39.27 -25.43 -4.43
C ASP A 179 38.92 -26.72 -5.19
N ASP A 180 39.22 -27.90 -4.63
CA ASP A 180 38.92 -29.23 -5.22
C ASP A 180 37.56 -29.82 -4.78
N LYS A 181 36.66 -29.01 -4.19
CA LYS A 181 35.41 -29.48 -3.57
C LYS A 181 34.13 -28.76 -3.99
N TYR A 182 34.18 -27.83 -4.95
CA TYR A 182 32.99 -27.13 -5.45
C TYR A 182 31.93 -28.07 -6.06
N THR A 183 32.34 -28.99 -6.93
CA THR A 183 31.43 -30.01 -7.49
C THR A 183 30.93 -30.98 -6.41
N ASP A 184 31.81 -31.44 -5.51
CA ASP A 184 31.42 -32.36 -4.42
C ASP A 184 30.37 -31.75 -3.48
N PHE A 185 30.48 -30.46 -3.16
CA PHE A 185 29.50 -29.75 -2.32
C PHE A 185 28.19 -29.49 -3.08
N ALA A 186 28.24 -29.12 -4.35
CA ALA A 186 27.05 -28.99 -5.20
C ALA A 186 26.29 -30.30 -5.38
N GLU A 187 27.01 -31.42 -5.55
CA GLU A 187 26.44 -32.77 -5.62
C GLU A 187 25.84 -33.18 -4.27
N TYR A 188 26.45 -32.81 -3.13
CA TYR A 188 25.89 -33.03 -1.80
C TYR A 188 24.54 -32.34 -1.62
N LEU A 189 24.46 -31.04 -1.91
CA LEU A 189 23.21 -30.28 -1.81
C LEU A 189 22.13 -30.88 -2.72
N ALA A 190 22.43 -31.09 -4.00
CA ALA A 190 21.47 -31.62 -4.96
C ALA A 190 21.02 -33.07 -4.68
N GLU A 191 21.87 -33.91 -4.09
CA GLU A 191 21.49 -35.27 -3.66
C GLU A 191 20.55 -35.23 -2.46
N VAL A 192 20.80 -34.37 -1.47
CA VAL A 192 19.89 -34.21 -0.32
C VAL A 192 18.54 -33.67 -0.80
N THR A 193 18.52 -32.62 -1.64
CA THR A 193 17.27 -32.10 -2.23
C THR A 193 16.52 -33.17 -3.02
N ALA A 194 17.22 -33.97 -3.85
CA ALA A 194 16.60 -35.06 -4.59
C ALA A 194 16.02 -36.16 -3.68
N HIS A 195 16.64 -36.44 -2.54
CA HIS A 195 16.09 -37.41 -1.58
C HIS A 195 14.80 -36.89 -0.93
N TYR A 196 14.72 -35.59 -0.64
CA TYR A 196 13.51 -34.97 -0.11
C TYR A 196 12.33 -35.02 -1.08
N GLU A 197 12.57 -34.64 -2.34
CA GLU A 197 11.57 -34.71 -3.42
C GLU A 197 11.11 -36.16 -3.65
N ASN A 198 12.04 -37.06 -3.97
CA ASN A 198 11.70 -38.39 -4.51
C ASN A 198 11.35 -39.44 -3.45
N GLU A 199 12.00 -39.43 -2.28
CA GLU A 199 11.87 -40.49 -1.26
C GLU A 199 11.01 -40.05 -0.06
N TRP A 200 10.98 -38.74 0.24
CA TRP A 200 10.20 -38.18 1.36
C TRP A 200 8.98 -37.36 0.94
N GLY A 201 8.77 -37.13 -0.35
CA GLY A 201 7.59 -36.44 -0.88
C GLY A 201 7.46 -34.99 -0.41
N ILE A 202 8.60 -34.32 -0.17
CA ILE A 202 8.66 -32.91 0.23
C ILE A 202 9.05 -32.10 -1.00
N HIS A 203 8.11 -31.31 -1.51
CA HIS A 203 8.37 -30.41 -2.62
C HIS A 203 9.22 -29.22 -2.16
N VAL A 204 10.32 -28.97 -2.87
CA VAL A 204 11.30 -27.90 -2.63
C VAL A 204 11.22 -26.90 -3.77
N GLN A 205 10.72 -25.71 -3.49
CA GLN A 205 10.57 -24.65 -4.50
C GLN A 205 11.92 -24.03 -4.88
N SER A 206 12.82 -23.84 -3.90
CA SER A 206 14.06 -23.10 -4.09
C SER A 206 15.23 -23.64 -3.27
N ILE A 207 16.46 -23.32 -3.71
CA ILE A 207 17.69 -23.60 -2.98
C ILE A 207 18.76 -22.52 -3.17
N THR A 208 19.45 -22.15 -2.08
CA THR A 208 20.72 -21.40 -2.11
C THR A 208 21.86 -22.24 -1.50
N PRO A 209 23.07 -22.29 -2.11
CA PRO A 209 24.19 -23.08 -1.57
C PRO A 209 24.93 -22.40 -0.41
N MET A 210 24.52 -21.20 -0.01
CA MET A 210 25.27 -20.32 0.90
C MET A 210 24.32 -19.52 1.80
N ASN A 211 24.85 -19.11 2.95
CA ASN A 211 24.25 -18.18 3.92
C ASN A 211 25.31 -17.16 4.33
N GLU A 212 25.01 -15.87 4.24
CA GLU A 212 25.90 -14.75 4.61
C GLU A 212 27.36 -14.90 4.10
N PRO A 213 27.56 -15.09 2.77
CA PRO A 213 28.82 -15.59 2.26
C PRO A 213 29.97 -14.56 2.30
N TYR A 214 29.75 -13.28 2.03
CA TYR A 214 30.85 -12.30 1.97
C TYR A 214 31.05 -11.54 3.30
N THR A 215 31.50 -12.29 4.31
CA THR A 215 31.65 -11.81 5.69
C THR A 215 33.07 -12.07 6.22
N ASN A 216 33.47 -11.41 7.31
CA ASN A 216 34.80 -11.61 7.92
C ASN A 216 34.74 -12.30 9.29
N TYR A 217 33.63 -12.99 9.60
CA TYR A 217 33.34 -13.53 10.93
C TYR A 217 33.01 -15.03 10.97
N TRP A 218 33.03 -15.75 9.83
CA TRP A 218 32.98 -17.21 9.80
C TRP A 218 34.34 -17.84 10.15
N GLY A 219 34.62 -17.88 11.46
CA GLY A 219 35.84 -18.44 12.03
C GLY A 219 35.71 -19.90 12.47
N ALA A 220 36.71 -20.71 12.14
CA ALA A 220 36.86 -22.08 12.64
C ALA A 220 36.82 -22.13 14.17
N TYR A 221 36.28 -23.21 14.72
CA TYR A 221 36.06 -23.42 16.15
C TYR A 221 35.09 -22.43 16.82
N SER A 222 34.17 -21.82 16.06
CA SER A 222 33.11 -20.96 16.62
C SER A 222 32.25 -21.72 17.63
N ASN A 223 31.97 -21.11 18.78
CA ASN A 223 31.10 -21.73 19.78
C ASN A 223 29.60 -21.62 19.46
N LYS A 224 29.25 -20.86 18.41
CA LYS A 224 27.87 -20.46 18.11
C LYS A 224 27.19 -21.31 17.04
N GLN A 225 27.85 -21.63 15.92
CA GLN A 225 27.18 -22.14 14.71
C GLN A 225 28.14 -22.59 13.59
N GLU A 226 27.56 -23.24 12.58
CA GLU A 226 28.11 -23.40 11.23
C GLU A 226 28.21 -22.05 10.47
N GLY A 227 29.13 -21.96 9.50
CA GLY A 227 29.31 -20.80 8.62
C GLY A 227 30.43 -21.03 7.59
N CYS A 228 30.32 -20.43 6.40
CA CYS A 228 31.32 -20.55 5.34
C CYS A 228 31.42 -19.26 4.51
N HIS A 229 32.60 -18.62 4.55
CA HIS A 229 32.89 -17.48 3.68
C HIS A 229 33.04 -17.93 2.21
N PHE A 230 32.53 -17.12 1.29
CA PHE A 230 32.84 -17.17 -0.15
C PHE A 230 33.17 -15.77 -0.68
N ASP A 231 34.32 -15.63 -1.35
CA ASP A 231 34.72 -14.42 -2.07
C ASP A 231 33.72 -14.09 -3.19
N GLN A 232 33.39 -12.80 -3.32
CA GLN A 232 32.58 -12.28 -4.43
C GLN A 232 33.19 -12.62 -5.80
N GLY A 233 32.32 -12.80 -6.80
CA GLY A 233 32.75 -13.23 -8.13
C GLY A 233 33.08 -14.73 -8.15
N LYS A 234 34.34 -15.09 -8.42
CA LYS A 234 34.72 -16.46 -8.84
C LYS A 234 34.23 -17.57 -7.90
N SER A 235 34.37 -17.42 -6.59
CA SER A 235 34.01 -18.49 -5.63
C SER A 235 32.49 -18.71 -5.61
N MET A 236 31.70 -17.64 -5.43
CA MET A 236 30.23 -17.70 -5.54
C MET A 236 29.76 -18.20 -6.91
N ASP A 237 30.32 -17.65 -8.00
CA ASP A 237 30.00 -18.05 -9.38
C ASP A 237 30.19 -19.56 -9.58
N THR A 238 31.30 -20.11 -9.07
CA THR A 238 31.61 -21.53 -9.24
C THR A 238 30.58 -22.39 -8.51
N ILE A 239 30.24 -22.10 -7.25
CA ILE A 239 29.27 -22.94 -6.52
C ILE A 239 27.86 -22.88 -7.10
N TYR A 240 27.39 -21.70 -7.56
CA TYR A 240 26.10 -21.59 -8.26
C TYR A 240 26.06 -22.37 -9.57
N GLN A 241 27.14 -22.32 -10.36
CA GLN A 241 27.23 -23.05 -11.62
C GLN A 241 27.32 -24.57 -11.41
N GLU A 242 28.05 -25.04 -10.40
CA GLU A 242 28.09 -26.46 -10.04
C GLU A 242 26.76 -26.96 -9.46
N LEU A 243 26.08 -26.16 -8.62
CA LEU A 243 24.74 -26.51 -8.11
C LEU A 243 23.74 -26.67 -9.25
N SER A 244 23.71 -25.73 -10.20
CA SER A 244 22.83 -25.83 -11.37
C SER A 244 23.09 -27.09 -12.20
N LYS A 245 24.37 -27.47 -12.39
CA LYS A 245 24.72 -28.75 -13.06
C LYS A 245 24.22 -29.96 -12.27
N SER A 246 24.39 -29.95 -10.95
CA SER A 246 24.06 -31.07 -10.06
C SER A 246 22.55 -31.29 -9.91
N LEU A 247 21.76 -30.22 -9.92
CA LEU A 247 20.28 -30.26 -9.99
C LEU A 247 19.81 -30.78 -11.35
N LYS A 248 20.30 -30.21 -12.46
CA LYS A 248 19.97 -30.63 -13.84
C LYS A 248 20.26 -32.11 -14.09
N LYS A 249 21.40 -32.61 -13.59
CA LYS A 249 21.81 -34.02 -13.63
C LYS A 249 20.79 -34.97 -12.97
N ARG A 250 20.01 -34.48 -12.01
CA ARG A 250 18.98 -35.21 -11.26
C ARG A 250 17.54 -34.96 -11.74
N GLY A 251 17.37 -34.14 -12.78
CA GLY A 251 16.04 -33.79 -13.30
C GLY A 251 15.35 -32.64 -12.58
N LEU A 252 15.95 -32.09 -11.52
CA LEU A 252 15.44 -30.98 -10.69
C LEU A 252 15.62 -29.62 -11.39
N ASN A 253 15.05 -29.47 -12.58
CA ASN A 253 15.26 -28.31 -13.45
C ASN A 253 14.37 -27.11 -13.11
N ASP A 254 13.34 -27.36 -12.31
CA ASP A 254 12.28 -26.47 -11.86
C ASP A 254 12.58 -25.79 -10.52
N ILE A 255 13.45 -26.39 -9.69
CA ILE A 255 13.90 -25.78 -8.42
C ILE A 255 14.66 -24.48 -8.70
N ILE A 256 14.16 -23.39 -8.12
CA ILE A 256 14.73 -22.04 -8.24
C ILE A 256 16.06 -21.98 -7.48
N ILE A 257 17.13 -21.56 -8.15
CA ILE A 257 18.36 -21.15 -7.45
C ILE A 257 18.18 -19.70 -7.00
N SER A 258 18.16 -19.47 -5.68
CA SER A 258 18.13 -18.13 -5.08
C SER A 258 19.55 -17.61 -4.80
N ALA A 259 19.74 -16.29 -4.83
CA ALA A 259 21.02 -15.68 -4.52
C ALA A 259 20.93 -14.25 -3.97
N ASN A 260 21.80 -13.78 -3.08
CA ASN A 260 22.99 -14.45 -2.58
C ASN A 260 23.10 -14.44 -1.05
N ASP A 261 21.98 -14.15 -0.37
CA ASP A 261 21.77 -14.39 1.05
C ASP A 261 22.77 -13.65 1.95
N GLU A 262 23.17 -12.44 1.54
CA GLU A 262 24.11 -11.61 2.31
C GLU A 262 23.45 -11.00 3.53
N SER A 263 24.21 -10.92 4.63
CA SER A 263 23.84 -10.30 5.90
C SER A 263 23.42 -8.82 5.79
N VAL A 264 23.86 -8.16 4.72
CA VAL A 264 23.81 -6.70 4.54
C VAL A 264 23.39 -6.35 3.12
N ILE A 265 22.37 -5.50 3.01
CA ILE A 265 21.76 -5.03 1.75
C ILE A 265 22.80 -4.47 0.77
N ASP A 266 23.67 -3.59 1.27
CA ASP A 266 24.75 -2.98 0.49
C ASP A 266 25.73 -4.02 -0.06
N THR A 267 25.96 -5.11 0.68
CA THR A 267 26.79 -6.24 0.24
C THR A 267 26.08 -7.04 -0.84
N ALA A 268 24.78 -7.35 -0.69
CA ALA A 268 23.99 -8.07 -1.71
C ALA A 268 24.07 -7.40 -3.09
N ILE A 269 23.96 -6.06 -3.13
CA ILE A 269 24.14 -5.28 -4.37
C ILE A 269 25.54 -5.49 -4.96
N SER A 270 26.59 -5.39 -4.13
CA SER A 270 27.97 -5.57 -4.60
C SER A 270 28.28 -6.99 -5.07
N SER A 271 27.75 -8.01 -4.37
CA SER A 271 27.90 -9.42 -4.74
C SER A 271 27.19 -9.74 -6.04
N TRP A 272 25.94 -9.29 -6.22
CA TRP A 272 25.20 -9.41 -7.48
C TRP A 272 25.94 -8.77 -8.66
N ASN A 273 26.48 -7.56 -8.47
CA ASN A 273 27.22 -6.85 -9.50
C ASN A 273 28.56 -7.52 -9.86
N ASN A 274 29.18 -8.25 -8.93
CA ASN A 274 30.40 -9.01 -9.14
C ASN A 274 30.16 -10.42 -9.74
N MET A 275 28.91 -10.90 -9.85
CA MET A 275 28.59 -12.16 -10.53
C MET A 275 28.73 -12.07 -12.05
N SER A 276 29.31 -13.09 -12.66
CA SER A 276 29.34 -13.20 -14.12
C SER A 276 27.93 -13.29 -14.72
N ALA A 277 27.80 -12.86 -15.98
CA ALA A 277 26.54 -12.94 -16.71
C ALA A 277 26.02 -14.39 -16.83
N ALA A 278 26.93 -15.37 -16.87
CA ALA A 278 26.58 -16.79 -16.87
C ALA A 278 25.90 -17.20 -15.56
N THR A 279 26.42 -16.79 -14.40
CA THR A 279 25.79 -17.06 -13.10
C THR A 279 24.45 -16.35 -12.94
N ARG A 280 24.37 -15.06 -13.28
CA ARG A 280 23.11 -14.28 -13.16
C ARG A 280 21.97 -14.82 -14.03
N ALA A 281 22.30 -15.53 -15.12
CA ALA A 281 21.31 -16.25 -15.93
C ALA A 281 20.77 -17.54 -15.28
N LEU A 282 21.45 -18.08 -14.25
CA LEU A 282 21.02 -19.27 -13.49
C LEU A 282 20.18 -18.93 -12.26
N ILE A 283 20.36 -17.73 -11.69
CA ILE A 283 19.61 -17.27 -10.51
C ILE A 283 18.17 -16.94 -10.93
N GLY A 284 17.18 -17.48 -10.21
CA GLY A 284 15.75 -17.21 -10.43
C GLY A 284 15.15 -16.18 -9.48
N ARG A 285 15.73 -16.00 -8.28
CA ARG A 285 15.27 -15.02 -7.27
C ARG A 285 16.46 -14.38 -6.54
N ILE A 286 16.32 -13.13 -6.13
CA ILE A 286 17.26 -12.45 -5.25
C ILE A 286 16.80 -12.57 -3.78
N ASP A 287 17.70 -13.03 -2.92
CA ASP A 287 17.45 -13.23 -1.48
C ASP A 287 18.50 -12.41 -0.69
N THR A 288 18.05 -11.67 0.33
CA THR A 288 18.89 -10.77 1.15
C THR A 288 18.47 -10.78 2.61
N HIS A 289 19.43 -10.58 3.52
CA HIS A 289 19.16 -10.29 4.92
C HIS A 289 19.15 -8.77 5.15
N THR A 290 18.55 -8.30 6.24
CA THR A 290 18.41 -6.86 6.54
C THR A 290 19.04 -6.43 7.87
N TYR A 291 19.96 -7.24 8.42
CA TYR A 291 20.73 -6.93 9.63
C TYR A 291 21.52 -5.62 9.53
N GLY A 292 21.94 -5.23 8.33
CA GLY A 292 22.59 -3.95 8.07
C GLY A 292 22.42 -3.44 6.64
N GLY A 293 22.98 -2.26 6.38
CA GLY A 293 22.86 -1.55 5.11
C GLY A 293 21.66 -0.58 5.06
N SER A 294 21.75 0.37 4.14
CA SER A 294 20.76 1.43 3.92
C SER A 294 20.19 1.44 2.50
N LYS A 295 20.78 0.69 1.57
CA LYS A 295 20.48 0.74 0.13
C LYS A 295 19.23 -0.06 -0.30
N ARG A 296 18.14 -0.08 0.50
CA ARG A 296 16.93 -0.91 0.21
C ARG A 296 16.35 -0.61 -1.18
N ALA A 297 16.13 0.67 -1.51
CA ALA A 297 15.63 1.07 -2.82
C ALA A 297 16.57 0.68 -3.97
N GLU A 298 17.90 0.74 -3.79
CA GLU A 298 18.88 0.35 -4.82
C GLU A 298 18.91 -1.17 -5.03
N LEU A 299 18.67 -1.97 -3.98
CA LEU A 299 18.53 -3.43 -4.10
C LEU A 299 17.21 -3.83 -4.78
N LYS A 300 16.10 -3.14 -4.46
CA LYS A 300 14.84 -3.27 -5.20
C LYS A 300 15.04 -3.02 -6.70
N GLU A 301 15.66 -1.89 -7.04
CA GLU A 301 16.02 -1.52 -8.42
C GLU A 301 16.96 -2.54 -9.08
N THR A 302 17.87 -3.14 -8.31
CA THR A 302 18.75 -4.23 -8.80
C THR A 302 17.95 -5.47 -9.20
N ALA A 303 16.95 -5.87 -8.40
CA ALA A 303 16.06 -6.99 -8.72
C ALA A 303 15.14 -6.70 -9.92
N ILE A 304 14.55 -5.51 -9.98
CA ILE A 304 13.71 -5.06 -11.13
C ILE A 304 14.52 -5.12 -12.42
N LYS A 305 15.72 -4.51 -12.46
CA LYS A 305 16.60 -4.52 -13.65
C LYS A 305 17.12 -5.91 -14.02
N ALA A 306 17.23 -6.81 -13.05
CA ALA A 306 17.56 -8.20 -13.30
C ALA A 306 16.38 -9.01 -13.89
N GLY A 307 15.15 -8.49 -13.81
CA GLY A 307 13.94 -9.26 -14.07
C GLY A 307 13.82 -10.44 -13.09
N ARG A 308 14.03 -10.18 -11.80
CA ARG A 308 14.03 -11.19 -10.74
C ARG A 308 13.12 -10.77 -9.59
N ASN A 309 12.52 -11.76 -8.96
CA ASN A 309 11.80 -11.59 -7.71
C ASN A 309 12.80 -11.30 -6.55
N LEU A 310 12.33 -10.70 -5.45
CA LEU A 310 13.15 -10.31 -4.30
C LEU A 310 12.49 -10.72 -2.97
N TRP A 311 13.20 -11.50 -2.17
CA TRP A 311 12.81 -11.86 -0.79
C TRP A 311 13.69 -11.16 0.24
N MET A 312 13.05 -10.77 1.36
CA MET A 312 13.76 -10.56 2.61
C MET A 312 13.86 -11.93 3.30
N SER A 313 15.00 -12.60 3.17
CA SER A 313 15.18 -14.03 3.49
C SER A 313 15.61 -14.30 4.94
N GLU A 314 16.10 -13.28 5.66
CA GLU A 314 16.43 -13.39 7.08
C GLU A 314 16.56 -12.04 7.79
N VAL A 315 15.84 -11.85 8.90
CA VAL A 315 16.22 -10.89 9.95
C VAL A 315 15.60 -11.27 11.29
N ASP A 316 16.28 -10.88 12.37
CA ASP A 316 15.73 -10.69 13.73
C ASP A 316 16.71 -9.79 14.51
N GLY A 317 16.46 -9.51 15.80
CA GLY A 317 17.35 -8.66 16.60
C GLY A 317 16.93 -8.45 18.04
N GLY A 318 17.92 -8.27 18.91
CA GLY A 318 17.78 -8.02 20.34
C GLY A 318 17.53 -6.56 20.73
N SER A 319 16.82 -5.80 19.90
CA SER A 319 16.54 -4.36 20.10
C SER A 319 15.10 -4.09 20.54
N THR A 320 14.80 -2.84 20.89
CA THR A 320 13.47 -2.36 21.31
C THR A 320 13.14 -1.01 20.69
N ALA A 321 11.86 -0.76 20.44
CA ALA A 321 11.33 0.54 20.02
C ALA A 321 10.32 1.10 21.05
N GLY A 322 9.98 2.39 20.92
CA GLY A 322 9.10 3.12 21.82
C GLY A 322 9.69 3.47 23.20
N THR A 323 9.02 4.36 23.94
CA THR A 323 9.52 4.92 25.21
C THR A 323 8.93 4.23 26.45
N ASN A 324 9.72 3.42 27.16
CA ASN A 324 9.25 2.61 28.29
C ASN A 324 8.13 1.62 27.90
N ALA A 325 8.22 1.05 26.69
CA ALA A 325 7.17 0.23 26.10
C ALA A 325 7.01 -1.18 26.72
N GLY A 326 7.67 -1.50 27.83
CA GLY A 326 7.57 -2.82 28.48
C GLY A 326 7.87 -3.97 27.51
N GLU A 327 7.04 -5.02 27.54
CA GLU A 327 7.21 -6.17 26.65
C GLU A 327 6.91 -5.84 25.18
N MET A 328 6.06 -4.84 24.91
CA MET A 328 5.88 -4.33 23.54
C MET A 328 7.15 -3.75 22.95
N GLY A 329 8.18 -3.37 23.73
CA GLY A 329 9.41 -2.79 23.17
C GLY A 329 10.05 -3.66 22.08
N ALA A 330 10.16 -4.97 22.32
CA ALA A 330 10.70 -5.91 21.34
C ALA A 330 9.74 -6.18 20.17
N GLY A 331 8.42 -6.13 20.42
CA GLY A 331 7.38 -6.33 19.41
C GLY A 331 7.22 -5.14 18.45
N LEU A 332 7.33 -3.92 18.96
CA LEU A 332 7.34 -2.68 18.18
C LEU A 332 8.58 -2.64 17.27
N TRP A 333 9.77 -2.96 17.79
CA TRP A 333 10.98 -3.02 16.96
C TRP A 333 10.84 -4.00 15.78
N LEU A 334 10.21 -5.15 16.02
CA LEU A 334 9.94 -6.12 14.95
C LEU A 334 8.92 -5.58 13.94
N ALA A 335 7.85 -4.93 14.40
CA ALA A 335 6.86 -4.31 13.53
C ALA A 335 7.45 -3.18 12.68
N ASP A 336 8.28 -2.31 13.27
CA ASP A 336 8.99 -1.24 12.56
C ASP A 336 9.96 -1.81 11.49
N ARG A 337 10.65 -2.92 11.81
CA ARG A 337 11.52 -3.64 10.87
C ARG A 337 10.74 -4.24 9.70
N ILE A 338 9.61 -4.92 9.97
CA ILE A 338 8.72 -5.48 8.95
C ILE A 338 8.22 -4.37 8.02
N THR A 339 7.68 -3.28 8.59
CA THR A 339 7.17 -2.14 7.80
C THR A 339 8.25 -1.51 6.93
N LEU A 340 9.44 -1.27 7.49
CA LEU A 340 10.56 -0.65 6.77
C LEU A 340 11.05 -1.53 5.62
N ASP A 341 11.27 -2.82 5.88
CA ASP A 341 11.79 -3.74 4.87
C ASP A 341 10.76 -3.94 3.74
N LEU A 342 9.49 -4.15 4.06
CA LEU A 342 8.44 -4.29 3.04
C LEU A 342 8.24 -3.02 2.22
N ASN A 343 8.10 -1.84 2.84
CA ASN A 343 7.83 -0.62 2.07
C ASN A 343 9.02 -0.13 1.23
N GLU A 344 10.27 -0.40 1.63
CA GLU A 344 11.46 0.04 0.88
C GLU A 344 12.02 -1.03 -0.07
N LEU A 345 12.07 -2.32 0.30
CA LEU A 345 12.48 -3.40 -0.62
C LEU A 345 11.36 -3.80 -1.58
N ASN A 346 10.09 -3.57 -1.19
CA ASN A 346 8.89 -4.09 -1.88
C ASN A 346 8.90 -5.62 -1.99
N SER A 347 9.63 -6.33 -1.11
CA SER A 347 9.88 -7.78 -1.23
C SER A 347 8.59 -8.60 -1.21
N SER A 348 8.52 -9.62 -2.08
CA SER A 348 7.34 -10.49 -2.21
C SER A 348 7.17 -11.50 -1.08
N ALA A 349 8.22 -11.73 -0.28
CA ALA A 349 8.13 -12.46 0.98
C ALA A 349 9.00 -11.82 2.06
N TRP A 350 8.67 -12.13 3.32
CA TRP A 350 9.41 -11.69 4.50
C TRP A 350 9.60 -12.86 5.48
N ILE A 351 10.86 -13.23 5.72
CA ILE A 351 11.24 -14.41 6.49
C ILE A 351 12.04 -14.01 7.74
N LEU A 352 11.50 -14.35 8.92
CA LEU A 352 12.20 -14.21 10.20
C LEU A 352 13.40 -15.17 10.26
N TRP A 353 14.44 -14.83 11.02
CA TRP A 353 15.50 -15.80 11.32
C TRP A 353 14.99 -17.04 12.06
N GLN A 354 14.69 -16.94 13.37
CA GLN A 354 14.15 -18.05 14.15
C GLN A 354 12.89 -17.61 14.90
N VAL A 355 11.83 -18.40 14.83
CA VAL A 355 10.66 -18.22 15.73
C VAL A 355 10.99 -18.50 17.20
N ILE A 356 12.05 -19.25 17.49
CA ILE A 356 12.54 -19.56 18.84
C ILE A 356 14.09 -19.45 18.84
N ASP A 357 14.67 -18.59 19.69
CA ASP A 357 16.14 -18.49 19.89
C ASP A 357 16.57 -18.95 21.30
N ASN A 358 15.58 -19.21 22.15
CA ASN A 358 15.74 -19.49 23.57
C ASN A 358 14.96 -20.75 23.97
N HIS A 359 15.59 -21.54 24.84
CA HIS A 359 15.09 -22.83 25.30
C HIS A 359 15.19 -22.91 26.83
N ILE A 360 14.26 -23.60 27.48
CA ILE A 360 14.30 -23.94 28.90
C ILE A 360 14.40 -25.46 28.99
N SER A 361 15.49 -25.96 29.54
CA SER A 361 15.61 -27.37 29.94
C SER A 361 16.57 -27.53 31.11
N SER A 362 16.13 -28.29 32.10
CA SER A 362 16.89 -28.72 33.27
C SER A 362 18.08 -29.62 32.93
N VAL A 363 17.98 -30.39 31.82
CA VAL A 363 19.02 -31.32 31.35
C VAL A 363 19.89 -30.75 30.23
N GLY A 364 19.39 -29.76 29.48
CA GLY A 364 20.08 -29.20 28.32
C GLY A 364 20.10 -30.14 27.11
N MET A 365 21.15 -30.03 26.26
CA MET A 365 21.35 -30.92 25.11
C MET A 365 22.85 -31.11 24.85
N ASN A 366 23.27 -32.35 24.56
CA ASN A 366 24.66 -32.72 24.25
C ASN A 366 25.69 -32.23 25.29
N GLY A 367 25.31 -32.21 26.58
CA GLY A 367 26.14 -31.73 27.69
C GLY A 367 26.17 -30.21 27.88
N ASN A 368 25.57 -29.45 26.96
CA ASN A 368 25.44 -28.00 27.02
C ASN A 368 24.13 -27.56 27.67
N LYS A 369 24.11 -26.35 28.26
CA LYS A 369 22.93 -25.77 28.93
C LYS A 369 22.21 -24.78 28.04
N ASP A 370 20.88 -24.81 28.06
CA ASP A 370 20.07 -23.80 27.39
C ASP A 370 20.09 -22.44 28.13
N LYS A 371 19.81 -21.34 27.42
CA LYS A 371 19.83 -19.97 27.97
C LYS A 371 18.72 -19.68 28.99
N GLY A 372 17.64 -20.45 28.99
CA GLY A 372 16.44 -20.18 29.78
C GLY A 372 15.52 -19.12 29.18
N MET A 373 14.63 -18.57 30.01
CA MET A 373 13.65 -17.56 29.61
C MET A 373 14.31 -16.23 29.19
N VAL A 374 13.72 -15.56 28.20
CA VAL A 374 14.16 -14.22 27.76
C VAL A 374 13.81 -13.14 28.79
N ASN A 375 14.59 -12.04 28.81
CA ASN A 375 14.18 -10.82 29.51
C ASN A 375 13.08 -10.12 28.69
N THR A 376 11.82 -10.38 29.03
CA THR A 376 10.67 -9.79 28.32
C THR A 376 10.59 -8.27 28.43
N GLN A 377 11.30 -7.63 29.36
CA GLN A 377 11.35 -6.16 29.48
C GLN A 377 12.47 -5.51 28.64
N GLY A 378 13.23 -6.29 27.89
CA GLY A 378 14.26 -5.82 26.97
C GLY A 378 14.08 -6.39 25.56
N GLY A 379 15.07 -6.17 24.70
CA GLY A 379 15.13 -6.81 23.40
C GLY A 379 15.69 -8.23 23.50
N TYR A 380 15.15 -9.14 22.70
CA TYR A 380 15.54 -10.55 22.64
C TYR A 380 15.31 -11.10 21.23
N TRP A 381 16.00 -12.18 20.89
CA TRP A 381 15.80 -12.91 19.65
C TRP A 381 14.68 -13.96 19.83
N GLY A 382 14.02 -14.34 18.73
CA GLY A 382 12.87 -15.22 18.72
C GLY A 382 11.53 -14.54 19.01
N LEU A 383 10.45 -15.19 18.59
CA LEU A 383 9.06 -14.83 18.92
C LEU A 383 8.59 -15.54 20.21
N ALA A 384 9.18 -16.69 20.53
CA ALA A 384 8.78 -17.55 21.63
C ALA A 384 9.99 -18.27 22.27
N VAL A 385 9.75 -18.91 23.42
CA VAL A 385 10.71 -19.77 24.12
C VAL A 385 10.15 -21.19 24.19
N ALA A 386 10.93 -22.20 23.80
CA ALA A 386 10.53 -23.60 24.01
C ALA A 386 10.87 -24.05 25.42
N ASP A 387 9.87 -24.50 26.17
CA ASP A 387 10.02 -25.13 27.47
C ASP A 387 9.96 -26.65 27.29
N HIS A 388 11.12 -27.28 27.36
CA HIS A 388 11.30 -28.72 27.18
C HIS A 388 10.90 -29.51 28.42
N ASP A 389 11.05 -28.93 29.61
CA ASP A 389 10.72 -29.58 30.89
C ASP A 389 9.19 -29.71 31.06
N ASN A 390 8.44 -28.69 30.61
CA ASN A 390 6.97 -28.67 30.63
C ASN A 390 6.32 -28.98 29.27
N ASN A 391 7.11 -29.29 28.23
CA ASN A 391 6.65 -29.58 26.87
C ASN A 391 5.69 -28.49 26.32
N ASN A 392 6.13 -27.23 26.38
CA ASN A 392 5.32 -26.05 26.11
C ASN A 392 6.06 -25.02 25.23
N ILE A 393 5.31 -24.14 24.56
CA ILE A 393 5.84 -22.98 23.84
C ILE A 393 5.35 -21.71 24.55
N ILE A 394 6.26 -20.88 25.03
CA ILE A 394 5.96 -19.64 25.76
C ILE A 394 6.01 -18.47 24.77
N LEU A 395 4.84 -17.90 24.48
CA LEU A 395 4.65 -16.81 23.52
C LEU A 395 5.01 -15.46 24.16
N THR A 396 5.55 -14.54 23.35
CA THR A 396 5.90 -13.17 23.77
C THR A 396 5.15 -12.11 22.95
N LYS A 397 5.24 -10.82 23.30
CA LYS A 397 4.71 -9.74 22.43
C LYS A 397 5.38 -9.66 21.06
N LYS A 398 6.57 -10.23 20.83
CA LYS A 398 7.11 -10.38 19.45
C LYS A 398 6.23 -11.30 18.60
N TYR A 399 5.81 -12.45 19.14
CA TYR A 399 4.85 -13.34 18.48
C TYR A 399 3.53 -12.62 18.14
N TYR A 400 2.96 -11.91 19.12
CA TYR A 400 1.73 -11.17 18.91
C TYR A 400 1.88 -9.93 18.00
N SER A 401 3.09 -9.41 17.80
CA SER A 401 3.34 -8.34 16.82
C SER A 401 3.50 -8.91 15.41
N MET A 402 4.25 -10.01 15.24
CA MET A 402 4.37 -10.73 13.97
C MET A 402 3.00 -11.13 13.41
N GLY A 403 2.12 -11.68 14.24
CA GLY A 403 0.78 -12.10 13.79
C GLY A 403 -0.17 -10.99 13.40
N GLN A 404 0.11 -9.73 13.74
CA GLN A 404 -0.67 -8.59 13.22
C GLN A 404 -0.45 -8.41 11.71
N PHE A 405 0.70 -8.88 11.19
CA PHE A 405 0.96 -8.96 9.76
C PHE A 405 0.58 -10.35 9.23
N SER A 406 1.21 -11.41 9.75
CA SER A 406 1.20 -12.73 9.10
C SER A 406 -0.16 -13.44 9.08
N ARG A 407 -1.04 -13.19 10.07
CA ARG A 407 -2.37 -13.80 10.11
C ARG A 407 -3.35 -13.19 9.11
N TYR A 408 -3.11 -11.95 8.68
CA TYR A 408 -4.10 -11.14 7.97
C TYR A 408 -3.66 -10.78 6.55
N ILE A 409 -2.36 -10.55 6.34
CA ILE A 409 -1.75 -10.45 5.00
C ILE A 409 -1.37 -11.87 4.58
N ARG A 410 -2.07 -12.44 3.61
CA ARG A 410 -1.91 -13.85 3.17
C ARG A 410 -1.24 -13.94 1.78
N PRO A 411 -0.70 -15.12 1.41
CA PRO A 411 -0.25 -15.37 0.04
C PRO A 411 -1.33 -15.02 -1.00
N GLY A 412 -0.90 -14.57 -2.18
CA GLY A 412 -1.80 -14.14 -3.28
C GLY A 412 -2.40 -12.74 -3.13
N MET A 413 -2.40 -12.15 -1.93
CA MET A 413 -2.78 -10.75 -1.74
C MET A 413 -1.84 -9.80 -2.50
N THR A 414 -2.35 -8.62 -2.83
CA THR A 414 -1.62 -7.59 -3.58
C THR A 414 -1.13 -6.53 -2.60
N MET A 415 0.17 -6.45 -2.37
CA MET A 415 0.78 -5.45 -1.49
C MET A 415 0.67 -4.06 -2.09
N LEU A 416 0.17 -3.11 -1.29
CA LEU A 416 -0.01 -1.72 -1.67
C LEU A 416 1.01 -0.85 -0.92
N LYS A 417 1.60 0.11 -1.63
CA LYS A 417 2.45 1.15 -1.08
C LYS A 417 1.61 2.02 -0.14
N SER A 418 2.06 2.12 1.11
CA SER A 418 1.47 3.01 2.10
C SER A 418 2.53 3.92 2.72
N SER A 419 2.12 5.14 3.08
CA SER A 419 2.93 6.06 3.88
C SER A 419 2.80 5.75 5.37
N ASN A 420 3.52 6.51 6.21
CA ASN A 420 3.59 6.32 7.66
C ASN A 420 4.09 4.91 8.06
N ASN A 421 3.99 4.56 9.34
CA ASN A 421 4.39 3.23 9.84
C ASN A 421 3.24 2.22 9.61
N CYS A 422 2.89 2.02 8.34
CA CYS A 422 1.79 1.14 7.90
C CYS A 422 2.24 0.19 6.78
N VAL A 423 1.66 -1.02 6.76
CA VAL A 423 1.73 -1.99 5.66
C VAL A 423 0.31 -2.31 5.22
N THR A 424 0.06 -2.31 3.90
CA THR A 424 -1.28 -2.51 3.35
C THR A 424 -1.30 -3.61 2.29
N ALA A 425 -2.34 -4.45 2.31
CA ALA A 425 -2.54 -5.51 1.33
C ALA A 425 -4.01 -5.61 0.89
N PHE A 426 -4.22 -5.73 -0.42
CA PHE A 426 -5.53 -5.87 -1.05
C PHE A 426 -5.76 -7.28 -1.58
N ASP A 427 -6.74 -7.95 -0.98
CA ASP A 427 -7.28 -9.24 -1.37
C ASP A 427 -8.44 -9.01 -2.35
N LYS A 428 -8.06 -8.88 -3.62
CA LYS A 428 -8.99 -8.61 -4.73
C LYS A 428 -9.98 -9.75 -4.96
N GLU A 429 -9.62 -10.98 -4.62
CA GLU A 429 -10.46 -12.17 -4.83
C GLU A 429 -11.61 -12.23 -3.82
N ASN A 430 -11.32 -11.92 -2.56
CA ASN A 430 -12.33 -11.89 -1.48
C ASN A 430 -12.94 -10.49 -1.26
N ASN A 431 -12.52 -9.48 -2.01
CA ASN A 431 -12.94 -8.07 -1.87
C ASN A 431 -12.61 -7.49 -0.49
N LYS A 432 -11.36 -7.65 -0.02
CA LYS A 432 -10.95 -7.29 1.35
C LYS A 432 -9.67 -6.47 1.36
N LEU A 433 -9.64 -5.41 2.17
CA LEU A 433 -8.45 -4.60 2.42
C LEU A 433 -7.95 -4.85 3.85
N VAL A 434 -6.64 -5.04 3.99
CA VAL A 434 -5.96 -5.22 5.27
C VAL A 434 -4.93 -4.12 5.44
N ILE A 435 -5.04 -3.33 6.51
CA ILE A 435 -4.10 -2.26 6.87
C ILE A 435 -3.52 -2.59 8.25
N VAL A 436 -2.20 -2.78 8.34
CA VAL A 436 -1.48 -2.96 9.61
C VAL A 436 -0.76 -1.66 9.93
N ALA A 437 -1.09 -1.04 11.07
CA ALA A 437 -0.55 0.24 11.48
C ALA A 437 0.11 0.17 12.86
N THR A 438 1.32 0.72 12.97
CA THR A 438 2.14 0.69 14.19
C THR A 438 2.29 2.08 14.78
N ASN A 439 2.00 2.21 16.08
CA ASN A 439 2.31 3.40 16.87
C ASN A 439 3.32 3.04 17.97
N ASP A 440 4.60 3.32 17.70
CA ASP A 440 5.73 3.24 18.62
C ASP A 440 5.79 4.39 19.64
N GLY A 441 5.03 5.47 19.39
CA GLY A 441 5.05 6.71 20.14
C GLY A 441 4.54 6.57 21.59
N SER A 442 4.82 7.60 22.39
CA SER A 442 4.41 7.67 23.82
C SER A 442 2.99 8.25 24.04
N SER A 443 2.34 8.70 22.97
CA SER A 443 0.96 9.22 22.93
C SER A 443 0.15 8.52 21.84
N ASP A 444 -1.17 8.55 22.00
CA ASP A 444 -2.09 8.09 20.97
C ASP A 444 -1.98 9.03 19.74
N LYS A 445 -2.20 8.50 18.54
CA LYS A 445 -2.13 9.24 17.26
C LYS A 445 -3.46 9.12 16.52
N GLN A 446 -4.02 10.22 16.03
CA GLN A 446 -5.17 10.19 15.13
C GLN A 446 -4.69 10.02 13.68
N ILE A 447 -5.23 9.02 12.99
CA ILE A 447 -4.97 8.76 11.57
C ILE A 447 -6.30 8.63 10.83
N VAL A 448 -6.37 9.19 9.64
CA VAL A 448 -7.46 8.99 8.68
C VAL A 448 -6.90 8.25 7.47
N PHE A 449 -7.39 7.03 7.21
CA PHE A 449 -7.10 6.35 5.96
C PHE A 449 -8.10 6.84 4.89
N ASP A 450 -7.57 7.47 3.85
CA ASP A 450 -8.32 7.91 2.68
C ASP A 450 -8.31 6.78 1.65
N LEU A 451 -9.48 6.16 1.46
CA LEU A 451 -9.68 5.01 0.58
C LEU A 451 -10.36 5.42 -0.74
N SER A 452 -10.33 6.71 -1.10
CA SER A 452 -10.97 7.23 -2.31
C SER A 452 -10.38 6.72 -3.63
N GLY A 453 -9.24 6.01 -3.61
CA GLY A 453 -8.70 5.31 -4.78
C GLY A 453 -9.42 4.01 -5.13
N PHE A 454 -10.30 3.50 -4.26
CA PHE A 454 -11.11 2.29 -4.51
C PHE A 454 -12.49 2.64 -5.09
N ASP A 455 -12.94 1.84 -6.06
CA ASP A 455 -14.26 1.97 -6.69
C ASP A 455 -15.41 1.68 -5.69
N THR A 456 -15.15 0.87 -4.66
CA THR A 456 -16.10 0.58 -3.57
C THR A 456 -15.33 0.23 -2.30
N VAL A 457 -15.86 0.63 -1.14
CA VAL A 457 -15.39 0.18 0.18
C VAL A 457 -16.57 -0.28 1.04
N GLY A 458 -16.33 -1.20 1.98
CA GLY A 458 -17.33 -1.57 2.97
C GLY A 458 -17.57 -0.49 4.01
N THR A 459 -18.70 -0.57 4.72
CA THR A 459 -19.14 0.44 5.70
C THR A 459 -18.52 0.28 7.08
N LYS A 460 -17.72 -0.77 7.33
CA LYS A 460 -17.10 -1.06 8.64
C LYS A 460 -15.70 -1.63 8.50
N ALA A 461 -14.83 -1.24 9.44
CA ALA A 461 -13.53 -1.86 9.69
C ALA A 461 -13.57 -2.70 10.97
N GLN A 462 -12.97 -3.89 10.95
CA GLN A 462 -12.69 -4.69 12.14
C GLN A 462 -11.25 -4.43 12.62
N PRO A 463 -11.06 -3.69 13.72
CA PRO A 463 -9.75 -3.55 14.37
C PRO A 463 -9.38 -4.78 15.23
N ILE A 464 -8.13 -5.22 15.13
CA ILE A 464 -7.48 -6.19 16.01
C ILE A 464 -6.21 -5.54 16.56
N ARG A 465 -5.98 -5.54 17.88
CA ARG A 465 -4.83 -4.84 18.50
C ARG A 465 -3.94 -5.74 19.35
N THR A 466 -2.63 -5.53 19.21
CA THR A 466 -1.59 -6.00 20.13
C THR A 466 -0.95 -4.79 20.82
N SER A 467 -0.93 -4.81 22.15
CA SER A 467 -0.37 -3.79 23.04
C SER A 467 0.19 -4.48 24.30
N ASN A 468 0.69 -3.75 25.31
CA ASN A 468 1.18 -4.41 26.53
C ASN A 468 0.10 -5.26 27.23
N SER A 469 -1.16 -4.79 27.24
CA SER A 469 -2.28 -5.49 27.87
C SER A 469 -3.11 -6.35 26.91
N GLU A 470 -2.84 -6.31 25.60
CA GLU A 470 -3.69 -6.92 24.57
C GLU A 470 -2.86 -7.76 23.59
N SER A 471 -3.37 -8.91 23.18
CA SER A 471 -2.70 -9.85 22.28
C SER A 471 -3.71 -10.32 21.24
N TRP A 472 -3.60 -9.84 20.00
CA TRP A 472 -4.60 -10.02 18.93
C TRP A 472 -6.05 -9.80 19.38
N LYS A 473 -6.27 -8.79 20.22
CA LYS A 473 -7.59 -8.52 20.76
C LYS A 473 -8.44 -7.84 19.70
N SER A 474 -9.46 -8.55 19.22
CA SER A 474 -10.54 -7.95 18.43
C SER A 474 -11.25 -6.87 19.27
N LEU A 475 -11.37 -5.66 18.72
CA LEU A 475 -12.11 -4.56 19.35
C LEU A 475 -13.47 -4.38 18.64
N ASN A 476 -14.29 -3.43 19.07
CA ASN A 476 -15.55 -3.14 18.36
C ASN A 476 -15.26 -2.62 16.94
N THR A 477 -16.12 -2.97 15.98
CA THR A 477 -16.05 -2.44 14.61
C THR A 477 -16.13 -0.92 14.60
N ILE A 478 -15.36 -0.28 13.73
CA ILE A 478 -15.40 1.16 13.48
C ILE A 478 -16.17 1.38 12.18
N ASP A 479 -17.17 2.25 12.18
CA ASP A 479 -17.91 2.61 10.98
C ASP A 479 -17.06 3.51 10.07
N LEU A 480 -17.03 3.22 8.77
CA LEU A 480 -16.45 4.12 7.78
C LEU A 480 -17.40 5.28 7.50
N LYS A 481 -16.82 6.45 7.21
CA LYS A 481 -17.54 7.69 6.96
C LYS A 481 -17.39 8.06 5.48
N GLY A 482 -18.16 7.38 4.63
CA GLY A 482 -17.91 7.33 3.19
C GLY A 482 -16.65 6.52 2.89
N ASN A 483 -15.79 7.01 2.01
CA ASN A 483 -14.50 6.42 1.65
C ASN A 483 -13.35 6.72 2.65
N ALA A 484 -13.67 6.95 3.93
CA ALA A 484 -12.69 7.30 4.96
C ALA A 484 -12.82 6.45 6.22
N LEU A 485 -11.67 5.99 6.75
CA LEU A 485 -11.56 5.30 8.03
C LEU A 485 -10.74 6.16 9.01
N GLU A 486 -11.42 6.79 9.97
CA GLU A 486 -10.81 7.56 11.07
C GLU A 486 -10.53 6.65 12.26
N VAL A 487 -9.29 6.66 12.77
CA VAL A 487 -8.87 5.79 13.88
C VAL A 487 -7.92 6.50 14.86
N THR A 488 -8.07 6.17 16.14
CA THR A 488 -7.09 6.49 17.17
C THR A 488 -6.13 5.30 17.36
N LEU A 489 -4.91 5.41 16.85
CA LEU A 489 -3.85 4.45 17.14
C LEU A 489 -3.36 4.64 18.57
N ALA A 490 -3.73 3.70 19.44
CA ALA A 490 -3.23 3.67 20.82
C ALA A 490 -1.69 3.62 20.84
N LYS A 491 -1.07 4.36 21.75
CA LYS A 491 0.38 4.34 21.97
C LYS A 491 0.91 2.93 22.19
N GLN A 492 2.13 2.68 21.72
CA GLN A 492 2.88 1.44 21.95
C GLN A 492 2.08 0.19 21.54
N SER A 493 1.44 0.27 20.37
CA SER A 493 0.61 -0.80 19.84
C SER A 493 0.79 -1.00 18.34
N VAL A 494 0.49 -2.21 17.90
CA VAL A 494 0.30 -2.57 16.49
C VAL A 494 -1.17 -2.91 16.32
N THR A 495 -1.87 -2.29 15.38
CA THR A 495 -3.30 -2.51 15.12
C THR A 495 -3.53 -2.87 13.67
N THR A 496 -4.26 -3.96 13.41
CA THR A 496 -4.67 -4.41 12.08
C THR A 496 -6.13 -4.07 11.87
N TYR A 497 -6.45 -3.45 10.74
CA TYR A 497 -7.80 -3.10 10.32
C TYR A 497 -8.16 -3.94 9.10
N ILE A 498 -9.28 -4.67 9.19
CA ILE A 498 -9.82 -5.47 8.09
C ILE A 498 -11.10 -4.80 7.60
N ILE A 499 -11.19 -4.53 6.30
CA ILE A 499 -12.34 -3.88 5.65
C ILE A 499 -12.82 -4.81 4.55
N GLU A 500 -14.03 -5.36 4.69
CA GLU A 500 -14.66 -6.24 3.71
C GLU A 500 -15.41 -5.42 2.63
N GLY A 501 -15.74 -6.03 1.50
CA GLY A 501 -16.49 -5.39 0.41
C GLY A 501 -15.71 -4.35 -0.41
N VAL A 502 -14.39 -4.32 -0.30
CA VAL A 502 -13.51 -3.37 -1.00
C VAL A 502 -13.24 -3.84 -2.43
N LYS A 503 -13.42 -2.95 -3.42
CA LYS A 503 -13.25 -3.23 -4.86
C LYS A 503 -12.46 -2.13 -5.54
N GLY A 504 -11.64 -2.50 -6.52
CA GLY A 504 -10.82 -1.58 -7.30
C GLY A 504 -9.67 -2.28 -8.02
N GLY A 505 -8.77 -1.48 -8.59
CA GLY A 505 -7.53 -1.98 -9.19
C GLY A 505 -7.77 -2.81 -10.45
N ALA A 506 -8.59 -2.29 -11.37
CA ALA A 506 -8.49 -2.73 -12.77
C ALA A 506 -7.07 -2.45 -13.30
N ALA A 507 -6.63 -3.15 -14.34
CA ALA A 507 -5.38 -2.75 -15.00
C ALA A 507 -5.57 -1.37 -15.63
N LEU A 508 -4.61 -0.47 -15.48
CA LEU A 508 -4.60 0.79 -16.23
C LEU A 508 -4.32 0.47 -17.70
N THR A 509 -5.35 0.58 -18.52
CA THR A 509 -5.26 0.45 -19.98
C THR A 509 -4.94 1.79 -20.62
N ASP A 510 -4.66 1.77 -21.92
CA ASP A 510 -4.57 2.99 -22.74
C ASP A 510 -3.41 3.92 -22.34
N GLN A 511 -2.24 3.35 -22.01
CA GLN A 511 -1.01 4.11 -21.78
C GLN A 511 -0.60 4.83 -23.07
N ILE A 512 -0.44 6.15 -22.97
CA ILE A 512 -0.07 7.03 -24.08
C ILE A 512 1.44 6.92 -24.32
N ALA A 513 1.83 6.56 -25.54
CA ALA A 513 3.23 6.46 -25.92
C ALA A 513 3.86 7.85 -26.10
N ILE A 514 4.88 8.16 -25.30
CA ILE A 514 5.61 9.43 -25.36
C ILE A 514 7.00 9.20 -25.98
N SER A 515 7.40 10.09 -26.89
CA SER A 515 8.74 10.07 -27.51
C SER A 515 9.53 11.33 -27.13
N SER A 516 10.86 11.26 -27.22
CA SER A 516 11.73 12.40 -26.86
C SER A 516 11.48 13.68 -27.69
N SER A 517 10.90 13.57 -28.89
CA SER A 517 10.50 14.73 -29.70
C SER A 517 9.25 15.45 -29.20
N MET A 518 8.48 14.83 -28.30
CA MET A 518 7.30 15.40 -27.64
C MET A 518 7.68 16.17 -26.36
N LEU A 519 8.93 16.05 -25.90
CA LEU A 519 9.35 16.52 -24.59
C LEU A 519 10.01 17.90 -24.62
N SER A 520 9.74 18.68 -23.58
CA SER A 520 10.45 19.92 -23.27
C SER A 520 10.53 20.10 -21.74
N GLY A 521 11.41 20.97 -21.26
CA GLY A 521 11.57 21.21 -19.84
C GLY A 521 12.57 22.31 -19.54
N SER A 522 12.68 22.68 -18.26
CA SER A 522 13.75 23.55 -17.77
C SER A 522 15.10 22.81 -17.71
N ASP A 523 16.18 23.56 -17.54
CA ASP A 523 17.51 22.99 -17.32
C ASP A 523 17.55 22.08 -16.09
N SER A 524 18.33 21.00 -16.20
CA SER A 524 18.80 20.21 -15.07
C SER A 524 19.92 20.94 -14.32
N TRP A 525 20.19 20.51 -13.10
CA TRP A 525 21.28 21.02 -12.28
C TRP A 525 22.63 20.85 -13.01
N ASN A 526 23.40 21.93 -13.09
CA ASN A 526 24.62 22.06 -13.91
C ASN A 526 24.43 21.78 -15.42
N SER A 527 23.20 21.81 -15.94
CA SER A 527 22.86 21.43 -17.32
C SER A 527 23.33 20.01 -17.70
N ASP A 528 23.33 19.08 -16.73
CA ASP A 528 23.74 17.70 -16.96
C ASP A 528 22.70 16.96 -17.82
N SER A 529 23.11 16.56 -19.03
CA SER A 529 22.28 15.80 -19.97
C SER A 529 21.81 14.44 -19.42
N SER A 530 22.58 13.83 -18.49
CA SER A 530 22.25 12.52 -17.92
C SER A 530 21.06 12.57 -16.95
N THR A 531 20.74 13.76 -16.44
CA THR A 531 19.61 14.05 -15.54
C THR A 531 18.66 15.10 -16.13
N SER A 532 18.62 15.21 -17.46
CA SER A 532 17.77 16.15 -18.20
C SER A 532 16.28 15.79 -18.11
N TYR A 533 15.40 16.74 -18.47
CA TYR A 533 13.94 16.57 -18.42
C TYR A 533 13.42 15.33 -19.18
N ALA A 534 14.13 14.89 -20.23
CA ALA A 534 13.79 13.69 -20.99
C ALA A 534 13.86 12.39 -20.16
N LYS A 535 14.52 12.43 -18.99
CA LYS A 535 14.58 11.32 -18.04
C LYS A 535 13.29 11.06 -17.28
N ALA A 536 12.36 12.01 -17.25
CA ALA A 536 11.06 11.83 -16.60
C ALA A 536 10.05 11.04 -17.45
N PHE A 537 10.45 10.49 -18.61
CA PHE A 537 9.58 9.76 -19.55
C PHE A 537 10.37 8.66 -20.29
N ASP A 538 11.43 8.11 -19.68
CA ASP A 538 12.28 7.08 -20.31
C ASP A 538 11.97 5.65 -19.86
N GLY A 539 10.86 5.46 -19.14
CA GLY A 539 10.35 4.17 -18.69
C GLY A 539 11.12 3.58 -17.50
N SER A 540 11.88 4.39 -16.76
CA SER A 540 12.87 3.90 -15.80
C SER A 540 12.90 4.73 -14.51
N THR A 541 12.45 4.12 -13.41
CA THR A 541 12.49 4.66 -12.04
C THR A 541 13.91 4.88 -11.48
N ALA A 542 14.94 4.39 -12.18
CA ALA A 542 16.34 4.56 -11.80
C ALA A 542 17.04 5.76 -12.46
N THR A 543 16.44 6.31 -13.51
CA THR A 543 16.80 7.59 -14.12
C THR A 543 15.94 8.68 -13.50
N TYR A 544 16.33 9.95 -13.67
CA TYR A 544 15.58 11.07 -13.10
C TYR A 544 15.93 12.40 -13.74
N PHE A 545 14.96 13.30 -13.74
CA PHE A 545 15.16 14.73 -13.94
C PHE A 545 15.58 15.38 -12.62
N ASP A 546 16.78 15.99 -12.59
CA ASP A 546 17.30 16.75 -11.44
C ASP A 546 17.23 18.25 -11.75
N GLY A 547 16.02 18.79 -11.82
CA GLY A 547 15.71 20.15 -12.20
C GLY A 547 16.04 21.21 -11.14
N VAL A 548 16.21 22.45 -11.58
CA VAL A 548 16.49 23.61 -10.72
C VAL A 548 15.22 24.17 -10.04
N SER A 549 15.36 25.31 -9.35
CA SER A 549 14.24 25.99 -8.70
C SER A 549 13.21 26.51 -9.72
N ASN A 550 11.92 26.32 -9.45
CA ASN A 550 10.82 26.52 -10.40
C ASN A 550 10.95 25.64 -11.67
N GLY A 551 11.64 24.50 -11.56
CA GLY A 551 11.82 23.58 -12.67
C GLY A 551 10.53 22.92 -13.12
N TRP A 552 10.50 22.47 -14.38
CA TRP A 552 9.36 21.80 -14.98
C TRP A 552 9.77 20.88 -16.13
N VAL A 553 8.92 19.91 -16.44
CA VAL A 553 9.00 19.04 -17.63
C VAL A 553 7.60 18.89 -18.23
N GLN A 554 7.51 18.80 -19.56
CA GLN A 554 6.27 18.80 -20.31
C GLN A 554 6.32 17.84 -21.50
N ALA A 555 5.21 17.18 -21.78
CA ALA A 555 4.94 16.47 -23.04
C ALA A 555 3.88 17.23 -23.87
N ASP A 556 4.13 17.39 -25.18
CA ASP A 556 3.12 17.72 -26.20
C ASP A 556 2.64 16.42 -26.87
N LEU A 557 1.40 16.03 -26.60
CA LEU A 557 0.77 14.82 -27.12
C LEU A 557 0.44 14.90 -28.62
N GLY A 558 0.62 16.07 -29.25
CA GLY A 558 0.36 16.32 -30.68
C GLY A 558 -1.13 16.53 -31.03
N GLU A 559 -2.02 15.85 -30.32
CA GLU A 559 -3.48 15.95 -30.39
C GLU A 559 -4.12 16.01 -28.99
N LEU A 560 -5.44 16.17 -28.91
CA LEU A 560 -6.17 16.18 -27.63
C LEU A 560 -6.46 14.75 -27.17
N TYR A 561 -6.23 14.48 -25.89
CA TYR A 561 -6.57 13.25 -25.19
C TYR A 561 -7.50 13.53 -24.01
N ASP A 562 -8.43 12.62 -23.76
CA ASP A 562 -9.17 12.52 -22.49
C ASP A 562 -8.31 11.72 -21.51
N ILE A 563 -7.55 12.41 -20.64
CA ILE A 563 -6.63 11.76 -19.69
C ILE A 563 -7.42 11.09 -18.56
N THR A 564 -7.23 9.78 -18.40
CA THR A 564 -7.94 8.93 -17.43
C THR A 564 -7.13 8.63 -16.18
N ALA A 565 -5.80 8.55 -16.31
CA ALA A 565 -4.88 8.42 -15.19
C ALA A 565 -3.49 8.99 -15.51
N LEU A 566 -2.71 9.28 -14.48
CA LEU A 566 -1.27 9.50 -14.59
C LEU A 566 -0.51 8.63 -13.59
N GLY A 567 0.67 8.17 -13.99
CA GLY A 567 1.65 7.55 -13.12
C GLY A 567 2.83 8.48 -12.89
N TYR A 568 3.47 8.39 -11.72
CA TYR A 568 4.68 9.13 -11.43
C TYR A 568 5.60 8.36 -10.47
N ALA A 569 6.91 8.56 -10.55
CA ALA A 569 7.86 8.06 -9.55
C ALA A 569 8.73 9.21 -9.01
N PRO A 570 8.91 9.32 -7.68
CA PRO A 570 9.94 10.19 -7.13
C PRO A 570 11.33 9.63 -7.39
N ARG A 571 12.34 10.50 -7.47
CA ARG A 571 13.75 10.08 -7.45
C ARG A 571 14.08 9.41 -6.11
N GLY A 572 14.62 8.19 -6.19
CA GLY A 572 15.06 7.42 -5.03
C GLY A 572 16.04 8.18 -4.13
N GLY A 573 15.78 8.15 -2.82
CA GLY A 573 16.55 8.87 -1.78
C GLY A 573 16.24 10.37 -1.67
N TYR A 574 15.39 10.91 -2.54
CA TYR A 574 14.98 12.32 -2.59
C TYR A 574 13.46 12.48 -2.71
N GLU A 575 12.69 11.50 -2.23
CA GLU A 575 11.23 11.46 -2.41
C GLU A 575 10.52 12.66 -1.78
N TYR A 576 11.10 13.19 -0.70
CA TYR A 576 10.65 14.40 0.00
C TYR A 576 10.69 15.69 -0.84
N ARG A 577 11.38 15.69 -1.99
CA ARG A 577 11.40 16.83 -2.93
C ARG A 577 10.17 16.89 -3.83
N MET A 578 9.44 15.79 -3.95
CA MET A 578 8.29 15.69 -4.84
C MET A 578 7.01 16.27 -4.21
N THR A 579 6.96 16.37 -2.89
CA THR A 579 5.87 17.02 -2.15
C THR A 579 5.62 18.45 -2.64
N ASP A 580 4.34 18.82 -2.75
CA ASP A 580 3.81 20.04 -3.37
C ASP A 580 4.04 20.17 -4.90
N GLY A 581 4.69 19.19 -5.54
CA GLY A 581 4.84 19.08 -6.99
C GLY A 581 3.50 18.80 -7.67
N ARG A 582 3.32 19.36 -8.88
CA ARG A 582 2.01 19.53 -9.54
C ARG A 582 2.03 18.98 -10.94
N PHE A 583 0.97 18.29 -11.31
CA PHE A 583 0.67 17.93 -12.69
C PHE A 583 -0.41 18.86 -13.22
N LEU A 584 -0.19 19.41 -14.42
CA LEU A 584 -1.10 20.32 -15.09
C LEU A 584 -1.40 19.83 -16.51
N ALA A 585 -2.65 20.03 -16.92
CA ALA A 585 -3.14 19.81 -18.28
C ALA A 585 -3.40 21.13 -19.00
N SER A 586 -3.24 21.13 -20.32
CA SER A 586 -3.62 22.24 -21.18
C SER A 586 -4.01 21.76 -22.57
N GLN A 587 -5.02 22.39 -23.16
CA GLN A 587 -5.42 22.15 -24.56
C GLN A 587 -4.60 22.99 -25.55
N ASP A 588 -4.06 24.14 -25.13
CA ASP A 588 -3.44 25.16 -25.99
C ASP A 588 -1.98 25.54 -25.60
N GLY A 589 -1.45 24.95 -24.52
CA GLY A 589 -0.11 25.22 -23.98
C GLY A 589 0.01 26.53 -23.19
N THR A 590 -1.07 27.30 -23.07
CA THR A 590 -1.11 28.64 -22.48
C THR A 590 -2.01 28.69 -21.25
N ASN A 591 -3.20 28.09 -21.31
CA ASN A 591 -4.15 27.99 -20.22
C ASN A 591 -4.01 26.62 -19.55
N TRP A 592 -3.63 26.60 -18.27
CA TRP A 592 -3.28 25.37 -17.55
C TRP A 592 -4.26 25.09 -16.41
N SER A 593 -4.77 23.86 -16.36
CA SER A 593 -5.57 23.32 -15.26
C SER A 593 -4.70 22.42 -14.39
N GLU A 594 -4.73 22.60 -13.07
CA GLU A 594 -4.04 21.70 -12.13
C GLU A 594 -4.85 20.40 -11.99
N ILE A 595 -4.27 19.28 -12.41
CA ILE A 595 -4.95 17.97 -12.45
C ILE A 595 -4.55 17.02 -11.32
N TYR A 596 -3.38 17.22 -10.70
CA TYR A 596 -2.97 16.49 -9.50
C TYR A 596 -1.85 17.22 -8.73
N VAL A 597 -1.80 17.04 -7.41
CA VAL A 597 -0.73 17.54 -6.54
C VAL A 597 -0.27 16.44 -5.58
N VAL A 598 1.04 16.24 -5.49
CA VAL A 598 1.68 15.29 -4.56
C VAL A 598 1.65 15.90 -3.14
N LYS A 599 0.61 15.61 -2.35
CA LYS A 599 0.38 16.27 -1.04
C LYS A 599 1.34 15.86 0.07
N ASP A 600 1.76 14.59 0.08
CA ASP A 600 2.62 14.01 1.12
C ASP A 600 4.02 13.68 0.59
N LYS A 601 4.89 13.10 1.43
CA LYS A 601 6.11 12.43 0.97
C LYS A 601 5.71 11.07 0.33
N PRO A 602 5.85 10.87 -1.00
CA PRO A 602 5.62 9.56 -1.60
C PRO A 602 6.68 8.54 -1.15
N SER A 603 6.37 7.25 -1.24
CA SER A 603 7.37 6.17 -1.14
C SER A 603 8.13 6.00 -2.47
N SER A 604 9.16 5.16 -2.50
CA SER A 604 9.95 4.90 -3.72
C SER A 604 9.19 4.08 -4.77
N GLY A 605 9.44 4.35 -6.06
CA GLY A 605 8.86 3.62 -7.21
C GLY A 605 7.62 4.32 -7.79
N MET A 606 6.92 3.66 -8.72
CA MET A 606 5.74 4.24 -9.38
C MET A 606 4.52 4.34 -8.45
N HIS A 607 3.81 5.46 -8.54
CA HIS A 607 2.48 5.74 -7.97
C HIS A 607 1.55 6.06 -9.13
N TYR A 608 0.25 5.76 -8.99
CA TYR A 608 -0.74 5.91 -10.04
C TYR A 608 -2.02 6.56 -9.53
N VAL A 609 -2.43 7.62 -10.21
CA VAL A 609 -3.57 8.46 -9.87
C VAL A 609 -4.63 8.35 -10.95
N THR A 610 -5.74 7.70 -10.60
CA THR A 610 -7.00 7.67 -11.38
C THR A 610 -7.97 8.76 -10.94
N ALA A 611 -7.84 9.22 -9.69
CA ALA A 611 -8.61 10.31 -9.10
C ALA A 611 -8.11 11.69 -9.56
N LEU A 612 -8.03 11.88 -10.89
CA LEU A 612 -7.61 13.15 -11.49
C LEU A 612 -8.64 14.25 -11.29
N SER A 613 -8.10 15.45 -11.12
CA SER A 613 -8.79 16.73 -10.99
C SER A 613 -8.59 17.59 -12.26
N GLY A 614 -9.10 18.81 -12.26
CA GLY A 614 -9.05 19.76 -13.37
C GLY A 614 -9.90 19.39 -14.58
N ASP A 615 -9.73 20.16 -15.65
CA ASP A 615 -10.02 19.67 -17.01
C ASP A 615 -8.90 18.69 -17.40
N THR A 616 -9.25 17.42 -17.57
CA THR A 616 -8.33 16.36 -17.99
C THR A 616 -8.26 16.19 -19.51
N THR A 617 -8.99 17.02 -20.27
CA THR A 617 -8.83 17.13 -21.72
C THR A 617 -7.53 17.86 -22.02
N ALA A 618 -6.52 17.17 -22.55
CA ALA A 618 -5.17 17.70 -22.64
C ALA A 618 -4.52 17.39 -24.00
N ARG A 619 -3.84 18.39 -24.56
CA ARG A 619 -2.76 18.17 -25.54
C ARG A 619 -1.39 18.29 -24.88
N TYR A 620 -1.26 19.11 -23.84
CA TYR A 620 -0.03 19.30 -23.11
C TYR A 620 -0.20 18.83 -21.68
N ILE A 621 0.74 18.02 -21.19
CA ILE A 621 0.84 17.65 -19.77
C ILE A 621 2.18 18.14 -19.25
N ARG A 622 2.18 18.80 -18.09
CA ARG A 622 3.37 19.31 -17.41
C ARG A 622 3.45 18.82 -15.97
N TYR A 623 4.64 18.45 -15.53
CA TYR A 623 5.00 18.41 -14.12
C TYR A 623 5.85 19.64 -13.77
N GLU A 624 5.50 20.39 -12.72
CA GLU A 624 6.27 21.52 -12.20
C GLU A 624 6.26 21.58 -10.67
N VAL A 625 7.15 22.40 -10.09
CA VAL A 625 7.21 22.62 -8.64
C VAL A 625 6.92 24.08 -8.25
N PRO A 626 6.41 24.35 -7.04
CA PRO A 626 6.11 25.70 -6.59
C PRO A 626 7.34 26.62 -6.51
N ALA A 627 7.11 27.92 -6.44
CA ALA A 627 8.16 28.90 -6.19
C ALA A 627 8.52 29.02 -4.69
N GLY A 628 9.78 29.35 -4.40
CA GLY A 628 10.26 29.59 -3.04
C GLY A 628 10.66 28.32 -2.29
N ALA A 629 10.74 28.40 -0.95
CA ALA A 629 11.20 27.31 -0.09
C ALA A 629 10.07 26.34 0.31
N PRO A 630 10.36 25.04 0.48
CA PRO A 630 9.44 24.06 1.04
C PRO A 630 8.92 24.44 2.43
N LYS A 631 7.63 24.17 2.67
CA LYS A 631 6.95 24.50 3.94
C LYS A 631 6.80 23.32 4.90
N ASN A 632 7.03 22.10 4.42
CA ASN A 632 6.91 20.88 5.23
C ASN A 632 8.12 20.68 6.16
N GLU A 633 7.98 19.82 7.17
CA GLU A 633 9.00 19.68 8.22
C GLU A 633 10.22 18.83 7.82
N TYR A 634 10.15 18.09 6.72
CA TYR A 634 11.14 17.10 6.32
C TYR A 634 12.02 17.53 5.15
N ASN A 635 11.51 18.36 4.23
CA ASN A 635 12.32 18.97 3.18
C ASN A 635 13.05 20.20 3.76
N LYS A 636 14.39 20.19 3.66
CA LYS A 636 15.28 21.24 4.18
C LYS A 636 16.00 22.05 3.09
N ASP A 637 15.61 21.87 1.83
CA ASP A 637 16.17 22.64 0.71
C ASP A 637 15.78 24.12 0.82
N SER A 638 16.61 25.02 0.28
CA SER A 638 16.35 26.47 0.27
C SER A 638 15.33 26.89 -0.80
N ALA A 639 14.98 25.99 -1.71
CA ALA A 639 13.95 26.17 -2.73
C ALA A 639 13.35 24.81 -3.13
N TYR A 640 12.11 24.78 -3.61
CA TYR A 640 11.58 23.63 -4.33
C TYR A 640 12.39 23.45 -5.63
N CYS A 641 12.90 22.25 -5.86
CA CYS A 641 13.62 21.84 -7.06
C CYS A 641 12.86 20.70 -7.74
N ALA A 642 12.64 20.78 -9.05
CA ALA A 642 11.87 19.76 -9.76
C ALA A 642 12.64 18.45 -9.82
N ASN A 643 12.11 17.40 -9.18
CA ASN A 643 12.85 16.18 -8.97
C ASN A 643 11.93 14.97 -9.11
N ILE A 644 12.01 14.29 -10.25
CA ILE A 644 11.08 13.23 -10.64
C ILE A 644 11.83 12.16 -11.44
N ALA A 645 11.54 10.89 -11.15
CA ALA A 645 12.16 9.76 -11.83
C ALA A 645 11.47 9.43 -13.15
N GLU A 646 10.14 9.26 -13.13
CA GLU A 646 9.35 8.82 -14.28
C GLU A 646 7.93 9.40 -14.24
N ILE A 647 7.29 9.55 -15.39
CA ILE A 647 5.89 9.94 -15.61
C ILE A 647 5.29 9.01 -16.66
N ALA A 648 4.16 8.39 -16.33
CA ALA A 648 3.31 7.67 -17.27
C ALA A 648 1.98 8.42 -17.45
N LEU A 649 1.39 8.38 -18.66
CA LEU A 649 0.10 9.00 -18.95
C LEU A 649 -0.84 7.96 -19.56
N PHE A 650 -2.11 8.00 -19.18
CA PHE A 650 -3.13 7.06 -19.65
C PHE A 650 -4.36 7.86 -20.11
N GLY A 651 -4.94 7.48 -21.23
CA GLY A 651 -6.09 8.18 -21.82
C GLY A 651 -6.33 7.79 -23.27
N VAL A 652 -7.46 8.23 -23.80
CA VAL A 652 -7.87 7.98 -25.20
C VAL A 652 -7.93 9.29 -25.99
N PRO A 653 -7.78 9.28 -27.32
CA PRO A 653 -7.98 10.48 -28.14
C PRO A 653 -9.35 11.11 -27.88
N HIS A 654 -9.37 12.44 -27.75
CA HIS A 654 -10.54 13.19 -27.28
C HIS A 654 -11.79 12.90 -28.13
N GLY A 655 -12.90 12.62 -27.45
CA GLY A 655 -14.16 12.27 -28.09
C GLY A 655 -14.33 10.79 -28.46
N GLN A 656 -13.35 9.93 -28.14
CA GLN A 656 -13.50 8.48 -28.15
C GLN A 656 -13.83 7.89 -26.76
N SER A 657 -13.87 8.71 -25.71
CA SER A 657 -14.24 8.25 -24.36
C SER A 657 -15.69 7.76 -24.28
N SER A 658 -15.88 6.63 -23.58
CA SER A 658 -17.19 6.05 -23.26
C SER A 658 -17.96 6.81 -22.16
N THR A 659 -17.37 7.83 -21.55
CA THR A 659 -17.92 8.53 -20.36
C THR A 659 -18.83 9.72 -20.68
N ARG A 660 -19.20 9.95 -21.95
CA ARG A 660 -20.07 11.08 -22.30
C ARG A 660 -21.53 10.81 -21.86
N PRO A 661 -22.23 11.78 -21.25
CA PRO A 661 -23.66 11.66 -20.96
C PRO A 661 -24.47 11.29 -22.21
N LYS A 662 -25.40 10.35 -22.03
CA LYS A 662 -26.31 9.82 -23.06
C LYS A 662 -27.29 10.85 -23.64
N TYR A 663 -27.53 11.93 -22.90
CA TYR A 663 -28.45 13.02 -23.26
C TYR A 663 -27.68 14.34 -23.36
N ASP A 664 -28.28 15.32 -24.04
CA ASP A 664 -27.70 16.67 -24.17
C ASP A 664 -27.74 17.46 -22.86
N LYS A 665 -26.87 18.48 -22.75
CA LYS A 665 -26.89 19.44 -21.62
C LYS A 665 -28.14 20.32 -21.74
N LEU A 666 -28.86 20.47 -20.64
CA LEU A 666 -29.97 21.39 -20.48
C LEU A 666 -29.46 22.70 -19.87
N GLU A 667 -29.61 23.81 -20.61
CA GLU A 667 -29.19 25.12 -20.13
C GLU A 667 -30.26 25.74 -19.21
N PRO A 668 -29.90 26.17 -17.97
CA PRO A 668 -30.83 26.83 -17.08
C PRO A 668 -31.15 28.25 -17.56
N VAL A 669 -32.41 28.67 -17.41
CA VAL A 669 -32.86 30.04 -17.78
C VAL A 669 -32.56 31.07 -16.69
N SER A 670 -32.41 30.61 -15.44
CA SER A 670 -31.99 31.41 -14.30
C SER A 670 -31.52 30.51 -13.15
N GLY A 671 -30.91 31.11 -12.13
CA GLY A 671 -30.58 30.45 -10.88
C GLY A 671 -30.80 31.35 -9.67
N THR A 672 -30.76 30.76 -8.48
CA THR A 672 -30.71 31.46 -7.19
C THR A 672 -29.77 30.72 -6.24
N GLY A 673 -29.32 31.36 -5.17
CA GLY A 673 -28.50 30.70 -4.16
C GLY A 673 -28.49 31.41 -2.83
N SER A 674 -27.90 30.77 -1.82
CA SER A 674 -27.69 31.36 -0.49
C SER A 674 -26.60 32.43 -0.51
N GLY A 675 -26.43 33.14 0.61
CA GLY A 675 -25.32 34.09 0.78
C GLY A 675 -23.95 33.42 0.65
N SER A 676 -22.98 34.16 0.10
CA SER A 676 -21.61 33.71 -0.13
C SER A 676 -20.62 34.33 0.85
N TRP A 677 -19.46 33.71 0.98
CA TRP A 677 -18.39 34.15 1.87
C TRP A 677 -17.84 35.52 1.44
N LYS A 678 -17.93 36.49 2.36
CA LYS A 678 -17.59 37.92 2.16
C LYS A 678 -18.41 38.66 1.08
N ASP A 679 -19.43 38.03 0.50
CA ASP A 679 -20.34 38.63 -0.50
C ASP A 679 -19.58 39.34 -1.65
N THR A 680 -18.68 38.60 -2.31
CA THR A 680 -17.85 39.13 -3.42
C THR A 680 -18.24 38.51 -4.76
N ALA A 681 -18.18 39.31 -5.83
CA ALA A 681 -18.57 38.90 -7.20
C ALA A 681 -17.79 37.70 -7.78
N SER A 682 -16.70 37.29 -7.13
CA SER A 682 -15.91 36.11 -7.51
C SER A 682 -16.42 34.79 -6.94
N VAL A 683 -17.38 34.80 -6.00
CA VAL A 683 -17.85 33.61 -5.26
C VAL A 683 -19.37 33.49 -5.16
N THR A 684 -20.11 34.16 -6.05
CA THR A 684 -21.58 34.16 -6.07
C THR A 684 -22.15 32.89 -6.73
N PHE A 685 -23.45 32.61 -6.54
CA PHE A 685 -24.05 31.34 -6.98
C PHE A 685 -24.09 31.17 -8.50
N GLU A 686 -24.03 32.27 -9.27
CA GLU A 686 -23.91 32.26 -10.73
C GLU A 686 -22.62 31.56 -11.19
N LYS A 687 -21.61 31.49 -10.31
CA LYS A 687 -20.35 30.78 -10.56
C LYS A 687 -20.44 29.27 -10.52
N ALA A 688 -21.60 28.71 -10.17
CA ALA A 688 -21.84 27.28 -10.11
C ALA A 688 -22.55 26.75 -11.37
N TYR A 689 -22.77 27.55 -12.42
CA TYR A 689 -23.34 27.12 -13.69
C TYR A 689 -22.88 27.99 -14.88
N ASP A 690 -21.73 28.67 -14.75
CA ASP A 690 -21.19 29.52 -15.82
C ASP A 690 -20.34 28.76 -16.86
N GLY A 691 -20.25 27.43 -16.75
CA GLY A 691 -19.54 26.56 -17.67
C GLY A 691 -18.03 26.50 -17.41
N ASN A 692 -17.54 27.12 -16.33
CA ASN A 692 -16.12 27.21 -16.02
C ASN A 692 -15.80 26.63 -14.64
N MET A 693 -15.26 25.41 -14.62
CA MET A 693 -14.84 24.71 -13.39
C MET A 693 -13.75 25.45 -12.57
N ASN A 694 -13.11 26.49 -13.12
CA ASN A 694 -12.13 27.30 -12.38
C ASN A 694 -12.77 28.45 -11.58
N THR A 695 -14.04 28.77 -11.85
CA THR A 695 -14.88 29.60 -10.98
C THR A 695 -15.67 28.72 -10.00
N TYR A 696 -16.20 29.31 -8.92
CA TYR A 696 -16.91 28.56 -7.89
C TYR A 696 -17.82 29.44 -7.04
N PHE A 697 -18.87 28.81 -6.50
CA PHE A 697 -19.62 29.31 -5.35
C PHE A 697 -18.89 28.95 -4.04
N ASP A 698 -18.81 29.89 -3.11
CA ASP A 698 -18.27 29.69 -1.75
C ASP A 698 -19.34 30.10 -0.73
N GLY A 699 -20.39 29.28 -0.64
CA GLY A 699 -21.56 29.50 0.21
C GLY A 699 -21.31 29.24 1.70
N LEU A 700 -22.16 29.85 2.52
CA LEU A 700 -22.14 29.71 3.98
C LEU A 700 -22.76 28.38 4.45
N GLU A 701 -22.89 28.22 5.78
CA GLU A 701 -23.52 27.06 6.43
C GLU A 701 -24.95 26.83 5.93
N GLY A 702 -25.29 25.57 5.62
CA GLY A 702 -26.62 25.20 5.10
C GLY A 702 -26.95 25.85 3.75
N GLY A 703 -25.92 26.28 3.01
CA GLY A 703 -26.08 26.98 1.75
C GLY A 703 -26.59 26.10 0.61
N TYR A 704 -27.07 26.76 -0.45
CA TYR A 704 -27.60 26.10 -1.64
C TYR A 704 -27.33 26.88 -2.93
N VAL A 705 -27.37 26.16 -4.04
CA VAL A 705 -27.49 26.70 -5.41
C VAL A 705 -28.67 26.01 -6.08
N GLN A 706 -29.58 26.80 -6.65
CA GLN A 706 -30.77 26.35 -7.38
C GLN A 706 -30.69 26.81 -8.84
N LEU A 707 -31.03 25.91 -9.76
CA LEU A 707 -31.20 26.17 -11.19
C LEU A 707 -32.68 26.04 -11.56
N ASP A 708 -33.19 26.94 -12.40
CA ASP A 708 -34.49 26.84 -13.07
C ASP A 708 -34.27 26.52 -14.55
N LEU A 709 -34.78 25.39 -15.04
CA LEU A 709 -34.75 25.01 -16.46
C LEU A 709 -35.83 25.72 -17.30
N GLY A 710 -36.67 26.55 -16.67
CA GLY A 710 -37.76 27.30 -17.27
C GLY A 710 -39.03 26.48 -17.55
N LYS A 711 -38.89 25.15 -17.64
CA LYS A 711 -39.96 24.17 -17.89
C LYS A 711 -39.62 22.83 -17.23
N VAL A 712 -40.60 21.94 -17.13
CA VAL A 712 -40.36 20.56 -16.68
C VAL A 712 -39.60 19.80 -17.77
N CYS A 713 -38.54 19.10 -17.37
CA CYS A 713 -37.68 18.28 -18.20
C CYS A 713 -37.57 16.87 -17.60
N ASN A 714 -37.28 15.87 -18.44
CA ASN A 714 -36.95 14.53 -17.96
C ASN A 714 -35.43 14.47 -17.76
N ILE A 715 -35.00 14.45 -16.50
CA ILE A 715 -33.60 14.52 -16.10
C ILE A 715 -33.00 13.12 -16.17
N GLY A 716 -32.02 12.92 -17.03
CA GLY A 716 -31.27 11.68 -17.12
C GLY A 716 -30.14 11.61 -16.10
N THR A 717 -29.35 12.67 -15.97
CA THR A 717 -28.19 12.73 -15.07
C THR A 717 -27.99 14.17 -14.58
N ILE A 718 -27.55 14.32 -13.33
CA ILE A 718 -26.99 15.58 -12.84
C ILE A 718 -25.47 15.41 -12.78
N ALA A 719 -24.75 16.42 -13.26
CA ALA A 719 -23.30 16.46 -13.21
C ALA A 719 -22.84 17.63 -12.32
N TYR A 720 -21.75 17.44 -11.60
CA TYR A 720 -21.26 18.41 -10.63
C TYR A 720 -19.73 18.37 -10.49
N CYS A 721 -19.13 19.54 -10.33
CA CYS A 721 -17.71 19.70 -10.04
C CYS A 721 -17.54 20.36 -8.66
N PRO A 722 -16.78 19.78 -7.71
CA PRO A 722 -16.45 20.47 -6.47
C PRO A 722 -15.56 21.69 -6.73
N ARG A 723 -15.34 22.53 -5.73
CA ARG A 723 -14.28 23.53 -5.80
C ARG A 723 -12.90 22.86 -5.62
N SER A 724 -11.98 23.13 -6.53
CA SER A 724 -10.57 22.72 -6.46
C SER A 724 -9.95 22.96 -5.07
N GLY A 725 -9.29 21.94 -4.52
CA GLY A 725 -8.64 21.98 -3.21
C GLY A 725 -9.59 21.92 -2.00
N TYR A 726 -10.90 21.90 -2.23
CA TYR A 726 -11.95 21.85 -1.21
C TYR A 726 -12.95 20.71 -1.51
N GLU A 727 -12.51 19.64 -2.16
CA GLU A 727 -13.39 18.58 -2.67
C GLU A 727 -14.16 17.87 -1.56
N ALA A 728 -13.54 17.69 -0.40
CA ALA A 728 -14.17 17.06 0.77
C ALA A 728 -15.36 17.84 1.33
N ARG A 729 -15.51 19.14 1.02
CA ARG A 729 -16.68 19.94 1.46
C ARG A 729 -17.99 19.50 0.81
N MET A 730 -17.95 18.87 -0.36
CA MET A 730 -19.15 18.32 -0.99
C MET A 730 -19.65 17.04 -0.34
N ILE A 731 -18.85 16.35 0.49
CA ILE A 731 -19.27 15.13 1.18
C ILE A 731 -20.46 15.47 2.08
N GLY A 732 -21.56 14.70 1.98
CA GLY A 732 -22.82 14.96 2.69
C GLY A 732 -23.72 16.01 2.02
N GLY A 733 -23.21 16.76 1.04
CA GLY A 733 -24.01 17.57 0.13
C GLY A 733 -24.92 16.69 -0.73
N PHE A 734 -26.04 17.24 -1.18
CA PHE A 734 -27.07 16.48 -1.89
C PHE A 734 -27.79 17.29 -2.96
N PHE A 735 -28.34 16.59 -3.94
CA PHE A 735 -29.22 17.16 -4.95
C PHE A 735 -30.68 16.87 -4.61
N SER A 736 -31.48 17.93 -4.66
CA SER A 736 -32.93 17.91 -4.58
C SER A 736 -33.52 18.42 -5.89
N VAL A 737 -34.71 17.92 -6.27
CA VAL A 737 -35.44 18.41 -7.44
C VAL A 737 -36.89 18.75 -7.11
N SER A 738 -37.49 19.59 -7.96
CA SER A 738 -38.89 20.01 -7.84
C SER A 738 -39.48 20.36 -9.22
N THR A 739 -40.79 20.19 -9.39
CA THR A 739 -41.55 20.66 -10.56
C THR A 739 -42.18 22.04 -10.35
N ASP A 740 -42.51 22.39 -9.10
CA ASP A 740 -43.23 23.60 -8.70
C ASP A 740 -42.38 24.63 -7.93
N GLY A 741 -41.17 24.24 -7.50
CA GLY A 741 -40.27 25.05 -6.68
C GLY A 741 -40.60 25.05 -5.18
N ILE A 742 -41.67 24.36 -4.77
CA ILE A 742 -42.21 24.32 -3.41
C ILE A 742 -42.00 22.94 -2.78
N ASN A 743 -42.34 21.88 -3.51
CA ASN A 743 -42.23 20.50 -3.08
C ASN A 743 -40.91 19.91 -3.58
N TRP A 744 -39.98 19.65 -2.65
CA TRP A 744 -38.62 19.21 -2.96
C TRP A 744 -38.40 17.74 -2.60
N LYS A 745 -37.85 16.97 -3.54
CA LYS A 745 -37.46 15.57 -3.36
C LYS A 745 -35.94 15.46 -3.47
N LYS A 746 -35.28 14.99 -2.41
CA LYS A 746 -33.86 14.57 -2.47
C LYS A 746 -33.73 13.38 -3.42
N VAL A 747 -32.80 13.44 -4.36
CA VAL A 747 -32.58 12.40 -5.40
C VAL A 747 -31.19 11.76 -5.35
N TYR A 748 -30.19 12.47 -4.83
CA TYR A 748 -28.81 11.99 -4.78
C TYR A 748 -28.07 12.63 -3.60
N THR A 749 -27.16 11.88 -2.96
CA THR A 749 -26.27 12.39 -1.90
C THR A 749 -24.82 12.07 -2.28
N ILE A 750 -23.92 13.03 -2.11
CA ILE A 750 -22.49 12.87 -2.35
C ILE A 750 -21.89 12.22 -1.10
N GLU A 751 -21.93 10.89 -1.01
CA GLU A 751 -21.47 10.16 0.19
C GLU A 751 -19.94 10.04 0.30
N ASN A 752 -19.25 10.18 -0.83
CA ASN A 752 -17.81 9.97 -0.98
C ASN A 752 -17.12 11.25 -1.43
N LYS A 753 -15.85 11.46 -1.07
CA LYS A 753 -15.03 12.59 -1.56
C LYS A 753 -15.01 12.57 -3.10
N PRO A 754 -15.60 13.56 -3.81
CA PRO A 754 -15.53 13.62 -5.26
C PRO A 754 -14.14 14.06 -5.74
N THR A 755 -13.86 13.84 -7.01
CA THR A 755 -12.72 14.42 -7.72
C THR A 755 -13.06 15.82 -8.25
N PHE A 756 -12.08 16.73 -8.37
CA PHE A 756 -12.27 18.06 -8.97
C PHE A 756 -12.37 17.98 -10.50
N LYS A 757 -13.45 17.38 -11.00
CA LYS A 757 -13.84 17.35 -12.42
C LYS A 757 -15.36 17.30 -12.49
N MET A 758 -15.95 17.29 -13.68
CA MET A 758 -17.36 16.90 -13.80
C MET A 758 -17.54 15.44 -13.36
N ASN A 759 -18.09 15.25 -12.16
CA ASN A 759 -18.62 13.99 -11.67
C ASN A 759 -20.08 13.88 -12.15
N TYR A 760 -20.60 12.66 -12.26
CA TYR A 760 -21.95 12.40 -12.76
C TYR A 760 -22.70 11.50 -11.78
N THR A 761 -23.98 11.77 -11.56
CA THR A 761 -24.88 10.80 -10.91
C THR A 761 -25.11 9.61 -11.84
N ASP A 762 -25.52 8.47 -11.27
CA ASP A 762 -26.15 7.40 -12.03
C ASP A 762 -27.33 7.93 -12.87
N GLU A 763 -27.69 7.22 -13.95
CA GLU A 763 -28.88 7.56 -14.74
C GLU A 763 -30.15 7.45 -13.88
N PHE A 764 -30.91 8.53 -13.79
CA PHE A 764 -32.21 8.55 -13.17
C PHE A 764 -33.29 8.02 -14.13
N GLU A 765 -34.08 7.04 -13.68
CA GLU A 765 -35.26 6.60 -14.42
C GLU A 765 -36.45 7.55 -14.15
N ASN A 766 -36.98 8.16 -15.21
CA ASN A 766 -38.22 8.94 -15.22
C ASN A 766 -38.25 10.12 -14.21
N LEU A 767 -37.14 10.83 -14.04
CA LEU A 767 -37.06 11.94 -13.10
C LEU A 767 -37.51 13.27 -13.73
N SER A 768 -38.80 13.58 -13.62
CA SER A 768 -39.35 14.88 -14.04
C SER A 768 -38.99 16.00 -13.05
N ALA A 769 -38.33 17.06 -13.54
CA ALA A 769 -38.00 18.24 -12.74
C ALA A 769 -37.97 19.52 -13.60
N ARG A 770 -38.33 20.66 -12.99
CA ARG A 770 -38.05 22.00 -13.52
C ARG A 770 -36.89 22.65 -12.77
N TYR A 771 -36.86 22.46 -11.46
CA TYR A 771 -35.87 23.03 -10.57
C TYR A 771 -34.93 21.93 -10.06
N ILE A 772 -33.63 22.20 -10.13
CA ILE A 772 -32.58 21.35 -9.58
C ILE A 772 -31.86 22.20 -8.53
N ARG A 773 -31.58 21.64 -7.36
CA ARG A 773 -30.88 22.35 -6.29
C ARG A 773 -29.80 21.47 -5.66
N TYR A 774 -28.59 22.01 -5.58
CA TYR A 774 -27.52 21.50 -4.73
C TYR A 774 -27.63 22.16 -3.35
N GLU A 775 -27.62 21.34 -2.29
CA GLU A 775 -27.80 21.77 -0.90
C GLU A 775 -26.76 21.06 -0.02
N VAL A 776 -26.24 21.76 1.00
CA VAL A 776 -25.48 21.12 2.09
C VAL A 776 -26.28 21.13 3.39
N PRO A 777 -26.05 20.17 4.32
CA PRO A 777 -26.68 20.22 5.64
C PRO A 777 -26.23 21.43 6.48
N THR A 778 -26.83 21.61 7.65
CA THR A 778 -26.32 22.49 8.72
C THR A 778 -25.53 21.70 9.75
N GLY A 779 -24.67 22.37 10.52
CA GLY A 779 -23.80 21.76 11.53
C GLY A 779 -22.50 21.19 10.96
N ALA A 780 -21.75 20.47 11.81
CA ALA A 780 -20.43 19.95 11.47
C ALA A 780 -20.47 18.82 10.41
N PRO A 781 -19.49 18.75 9.50
CA PRO A 781 -19.30 17.63 8.59
C PRO A 781 -19.20 16.28 9.30
N THR A 782 -19.81 15.24 8.74
CA THR A 782 -19.73 13.88 9.32
C THR A 782 -18.46 13.14 8.91
N SER A 783 -17.87 13.45 7.76
CA SER A 783 -16.68 12.81 7.20
C SER A 783 -15.39 13.45 7.70
N PRO A 784 -14.36 12.66 8.08
CA PRO A 784 -13.11 13.15 8.66
C PRO A 784 -12.14 13.71 7.59
N LEU A 785 -12.50 13.62 6.32
CA LEU A 785 -11.77 14.25 5.22
C LEU A 785 -12.14 15.73 5.07
N ASN A 786 -13.26 16.16 5.67
CA ASN A 786 -13.66 17.56 5.73
C ASN A 786 -13.35 18.12 7.13
N ASN A 787 -12.43 19.09 7.17
CA ASN A 787 -11.90 19.66 8.41
C ASN A 787 -12.57 21.00 8.80
N ASP A 788 -13.65 21.42 8.13
CA ASP A 788 -14.39 22.63 8.52
C ASP A 788 -15.29 22.37 9.74
N ASP A 789 -15.51 23.40 10.58
CA ASP A 789 -16.42 23.33 11.73
C ASP A 789 -17.91 23.16 11.35
N VAL A 790 -18.28 23.53 10.12
CA VAL A 790 -19.64 23.47 9.57
C VAL A 790 -19.61 23.10 8.08
N TYR A 791 -20.70 22.49 7.60
CA TYR A 791 -20.94 22.25 6.17
C TYR A 791 -21.04 23.57 5.38
N LEU A 792 -19.98 23.92 4.64
CA LEU A 792 -19.95 25.08 3.75
C LEU A 792 -20.34 24.68 2.33
N CYS A 793 -21.29 25.39 1.72
CA CYS A 793 -21.79 25.05 0.39
C CYS A 793 -20.81 25.48 -0.71
N ASN A 794 -19.92 24.58 -1.14
CA ASN A 794 -19.02 24.83 -2.26
C ASN A 794 -19.40 23.99 -3.49
N VAL A 795 -19.29 24.61 -4.67
CA VAL A 795 -19.46 23.93 -5.96
C VAL A 795 -18.83 24.81 -7.05
N ALA A 796 -18.12 24.19 -8.00
CA ALA A 796 -17.50 24.87 -9.13
C ALA A 796 -18.43 24.92 -10.35
N GLU A 797 -19.13 23.83 -10.67
CA GLU A 797 -20.06 23.77 -11.80
C GLU A 797 -21.15 22.73 -11.51
N ILE A 798 -22.36 22.99 -11.97
CA ILE A 798 -23.52 22.09 -12.00
C ILE A 798 -24.04 22.10 -13.43
N ALA A 799 -24.08 20.94 -14.06
CA ALA A 799 -24.69 20.75 -15.37
C ALA A 799 -25.80 19.69 -15.27
N VAL A 800 -26.91 19.93 -15.94
CA VAL A 800 -28.05 19.00 -15.95
C VAL A 800 -28.15 18.39 -17.34
N TYR A 801 -28.26 17.06 -17.42
CA TYR A 801 -28.36 16.33 -18.68
C TYR A 801 -29.69 15.59 -18.75
N GLY A 802 -30.34 15.65 -19.89
CA GLY A 802 -31.64 15.01 -20.06
C GLY A 802 -32.32 15.43 -21.34
N LEU A 803 -33.61 15.14 -21.40
CA LEU A 803 -34.47 15.61 -22.46
C LEU A 803 -35.29 16.77 -21.92
N THR A 804 -35.24 17.92 -22.61
CA THR A 804 -36.35 18.87 -22.44
C THR A 804 -37.62 18.10 -22.72
N SER A 805 -38.64 18.21 -21.85
CA SER A 805 -39.93 17.63 -22.17
C SER A 805 -40.33 18.12 -23.56
N THR A 806 -40.39 17.19 -24.53
CA THR A 806 -41.14 17.42 -25.75
C THR A 806 -42.54 17.68 -25.25
N VAL A 807 -43.10 18.86 -25.52
CA VAL A 807 -44.52 19.14 -25.28
C VAL A 807 -45.29 18.01 -25.97
N VAL A 808 -45.69 17.01 -25.17
CA VAL A 808 -46.38 15.84 -25.68
C VAL A 808 -47.80 16.33 -25.87
N LYS A 809 -48.06 16.85 -27.08
CA LYS A 809 -49.24 17.65 -27.34
C LYS A 809 -50.50 16.80 -27.12
N GLY A 810 -51.20 17.06 -26.02
CA GLY A 810 -52.31 16.25 -25.52
C GLY A 810 -52.08 15.51 -24.19
N ASP A 811 -50.87 15.53 -23.63
CA ASP A 811 -50.52 15.02 -22.29
C ASP A 811 -50.88 16.08 -21.24
N VAL A 812 -52.16 16.09 -20.85
CA VAL A 812 -52.75 17.11 -19.97
C VAL A 812 -52.32 16.86 -18.53
N ASN A 813 -52.08 15.59 -18.16
CA ASN A 813 -51.73 15.17 -16.80
C ASN A 813 -50.22 15.13 -16.52
N ASN A 814 -49.37 15.31 -17.55
CA ASN A 814 -47.92 15.22 -17.53
C ASN A 814 -47.38 13.84 -17.08
N ASP A 815 -48.03 12.76 -17.52
CA ASP A 815 -47.60 11.36 -17.33
C ASP A 815 -46.70 10.83 -18.47
N ALA A 816 -46.36 11.69 -19.45
CA ALA A 816 -45.58 11.41 -20.65
C ALA A 816 -46.28 10.51 -21.69
N SER A 817 -47.59 10.31 -21.57
CA SER A 817 -48.42 9.64 -22.57
C SER A 817 -49.64 10.49 -22.96
N VAL A 818 -50.27 10.19 -24.10
CA VAL A 818 -51.52 10.85 -24.52
C VAL A 818 -52.60 9.79 -24.56
N ASN A 819 -53.44 9.75 -23.53
CA ASN A 819 -54.44 8.71 -23.37
C ASN A 819 -55.81 9.29 -22.91
N VAL A 820 -56.74 8.40 -22.55
CA VAL A 820 -58.11 8.81 -22.15
C VAL A 820 -58.11 9.59 -20.82
N ALA A 821 -57.11 9.39 -19.96
CA ALA A 821 -56.94 10.15 -18.72
C ALA A 821 -56.79 11.65 -18.99
N ASP A 822 -56.01 12.03 -19.99
CA ASP A 822 -55.80 13.43 -20.40
C ASP A 822 -57.07 14.09 -20.90
N LEU A 823 -57.82 13.38 -21.74
CA LEU A 823 -59.11 13.83 -22.24
C LEU A 823 -60.10 14.06 -21.09
N VAL A 824 -60.12 13.16 -20.10
CA VAL A 824 -60.96 13.29 -18.90
C VAL A 824 -60.48 14.45 -18.01
N MET A 825 -59.17 14.66 -17.89
CA MET A 825 -58.60 15.73 -17.07
C MET A 825 -58.88 17.10 -17.69
N LEU A 826 -58.67 17.27 -18.99
CA LEU A 826 -59.03 18.48 -19.73
C LEU A 826 -60.54 18.74 -19.68
N GLN A 827 -61.37 17.70 -19.82
CA GLN A 827 -62.82 17.84 -19.68
C GLN A 827 -63.22 18.33 -18.27
N LYS A 828 -62.60 17.81 -17.20
CA LYS A 828 -62.85 18.27 -15.83
C LYS A 828 -62.40 19.72 -15.62
N PHE A 829 -61.24 20.10 -16.16
CA PHE A 829 -60.72 21.46 -16.09
C PHE A 829 -61.67 22.47 -16.73
N LEU A 830 -62.12 22.19 -17.96
CA LEU A 830 -63.08 23.04 -18.68
C LEU A 830 -64.47 23.11 -18.01
N LEU A 831 -64.82 22.12 -17.19
CA LEU A 831 -66.03 22.13 -16.37
C LEU A 831 -65.83 22.76 -14.98
N GLY A 832 -64.63 23.26 -14.66
CA GLY A 832 -64.27 23.82 -13.35
C GLY A 832 -64.22 22.79 -12.21
N ALA A 833 -64.22 21.49 -12.54
CA ALA A 833 -64.15 20.38 -11.61
C ALA A 833 -62.70 19.96 -11.30
N GLU A 834 -61.74 20.38 -12.11
CA GLU A 834 -60.30 20.27 -11.88
C GLU A 834 -59.68 21.67 -11.99
N LYS A 835 -58.60 21.94 -11.24
CA LYS A 835 -57.95 23.28 -11.22
C LYS A 835 -56.54 23.32 -11.77
N GLU A 836 -55.87 22.18 -11.82
CA GLU A 836 -54.47 22.08 -12.24
C GLU A 836 -54.37 21.16 -13.45
N ILE A 837 -53.76 21.66 -14.52
CA ILE A 837 -53.43 20.92 -15.76
C ILE A 837 -52.14 21.49 -16.34
N THR A 838 -51.50 20.74 -17.24
CA THR A 838 -50.36 21.23 -18.01
C THR A 838 -50.84 22.05 -19.20
N ALA A 839 -51.09 23.34 -18.99
CA ALA A 839 -51.71 24.22 -19.97
C ALA A 839 -51.00 24.22 -21.34
N ASP A 840 -49.67 24.21 -21.36
CA ASP A 840 -48.87 24.19 -22.60
C ASP A 840 -49.02 22.89 -23.42
N ASN A 841 -49.28 21.75 -22.75
CA ASN A 841 -49.58 20.48 -23.41
C ASN A 841 -51.06 20.38 -23.81
N ALA A 842 -51.93 21.05 -23.05
CA ALA A 842 -53.37 21.08 -23.25
C ALA A 842 -53.81 22.07 -24.34
N ASP A 843 -53.00 23.08 -24.67
CA ASP A 843 -53.20 23.95 -25.84
C ASP A 843 -52.89 23.18 -27.13
N MET A 844 -53.94 22.56 -27.68
CA MET A 844 -53.87 21.74 -28.87
C MET A 844 -53.88 22.57 -30.16
N ASN A 845 -54.23 23.87 -30.09
CA ASN A 845 -54.43 24.71 -31.26
C ASN A 845 -53.35 25.82 -31.44
N HIS A 846 -52.61 26.14 -30.38
CA HIS A 846 -51.61 27.20 -30.24
C HIS A 846 -52.14 28.65 -30.27
N ASP A 847 -53.33 28.90 -29.71
CA ASP A 847 -53.88 30.24 -29.49
C ASP A 847 -53.67 30.78 -28.06
N TYR A 848 -52.92 30.05 -27.23
CA TYR A 848 -52.62 30.36 -25.83
C TYR A 848 -53.84 30.33 -24.89
N THR A 849 -54.97 29.74 -25.32
CA THR A 849 -56.24 29.73 -24.58
C THR A 849 -56.81 28.33 -24.49
N VAL A 850 -56.51 27.61 -23.40
CA VAL A 850 -57.02 26.22 -23.21
C VAL A 850 -58.54 26.21 -23.10
N ASP A 851 -59.23 25.77 -24.15
CA ASP A 851 -60.69 25.78 -24.24
C ASP A 851 -61.30 24.50 -24.86
N VAL A 852 -62.58 24.57 -25.26
CA VAL A 852 -63.31 23.43 -25.85
C VAL A 852 -62.76 22.99 -27.22
N PHE A 853 -62.14 23.88 -27.99
CA PHE A 853 -61.49 23.54 -29.26
C PHE A 853 -60.29 22.63 -29.03
N ASP A 854 -59.57 22.81 -27.93
CA ASP A 854 -58.46 21.92 -27.58
C ASP A 854 -58.93 20.55 -27.16
N LEU A 855 -59.99 20.46 -26.35
CA LEU A 855 -60.62 19.19 -26.01
C LEU A 855 -61.09 18.44 -27.26
N VAL A 856 -61.58 19.14 -28.28
CA VAL A 856 -61.95 18.55 -29.57
C VAL A 856 -60.73 18.03 -30.34
N LEU A 857 -59.62 18.78 -30.34
CA LEU A 857 -58.38 18.36 -31.00
C LEU A 857 -57.69 17.18 -30.28
N LEU A 858 -57.66 17.18 -28.94
CA LEU A 858 -57.18 16.05 -28.13
C LEU A 858 -58.03 14.80 -28.37
N ARG A 859 -59.35 14.95 -28.37
CA ARG A 859 -60.27 13.85 -28.70
C ARG A 859 -60.05 13.31 -30.11
N LYS A 860 -59.77 14.19 -31.07
CA LYS A 860 -59.46 13.79 -32.45
C LYS A 860 -58.13 13.05 -32.53
N LEU A 861 -57.10 13.51 -31.81
CA LEU A 861 -55.79 12.86 -31.74
C LEU A 861 -55.92 11.43 -31.20
N LEU A 862 -56.63 11.25 -30.08
CA LEU A 862 -56.87 9.94 -29.44
C LEU A 862 -57.72 8.96 -30.26
N ILE A 863 -58.48 9.44 -31.25
CA ILE A 863 -59.25 8.60 -32.19
C ILE A 863 -58.42 8.26 -33.45
N SER A 864 -57.26 8.92 -33.64
CA SER A 864 -56.37 8.75 -34.79
C SER A 864 -55.08 7.96 -34.49
N GLN A 865 -54.88 7.57 -33.23
CA GLN A 865 -53.89 6.58 -32.80
C GLN A 865 -54.52 5.18 -32.83
#